data_AF-A0A8H6SDU3-F1
#
_entry.id   AF-A0A8H6SDU3-F1
#
_cell.length_a   1.000
_cell.length_b   1.000
_cell.length_c   1.000
_cell.angle_alpha   90.00
_cell.angle_beta   90.00
_cell.angle_gamma   90.00
#
_symmetry.space_group_name_H-M   'P 1'
#
loop_
_entity.id
_entity.type
_entity.pdbx_description
1 polymer ?
#
loop_
_entity_poly.entity_id
_entity_poly.type
_entity_poly.pdbx_seq_one_letter_code
_entity_poly.pdbx_strand_id
1 'polypeptide(L)'
;MSERSHSSSPWCSIAPLPSRLIFRSSSTTSEAFSKDALLGPRVKNIFTPKHKFLVNASGTGKTRLCYEGLCANWGFYFTVHVDRGRLGARDVSGIVNAFDVESRHRSDPKTASQQNLERARALFTTLLLTRLLLFHRFLETADWRSDPEYYKRQWLILQLTPDTIAPGSVDPFWRITDKLDEFDKAVQNQLFLTVLARIRQLIGRDEPLFAVLDEASMAVDKIPTRLLGGQSLLHVIIETWLAAAAGHCTIICAGINIPESVFRQGASAGFEWTSDTGAFDDRERQAHFFTQFMPPHLRDSPSGQLLAARIWRWLRGRHRVTTSFISCLLLEGLEQPHSRFDRFVERSIAYKPLDALEYIEAENRTKNWKHGFSNFDHKLRSEDDEYLFLEIFFRCMATHEGAPTLGPERFDLVWKGLARFTDARLSEVVLDEPLSLLGVARKLFPYPERGFDDDGNPFNTPATFLRSLRSHPPRTPEALAHCLVIYLTQAFSERRLDQVFSFPRPVPAWAKKKAQIARFYFDEGDNLAQSMVVPDEYESFRPLATATSSIEETIEWMEHKRGTAFCIPSSENVELLFALKLAGGAFVWVALKAMIPSEPIHSAELEAAFSNLGTDSLFGDIDDQLQSRLDQALDSLPKTGPCKLLRAVSSFPTEITVLNSLSVNAGEDDIATLSLARLQAQPDQVMQMDLFDAIVAGVVAGSKRKSRFDEENEGGYGVLETSTKRRRVTNISGFPVPVPHVSWDGRPQPEPEEEEEEEEEEEEEEEIAPKQSKGRGRGRGRGTTAATSRKGKHKAESKDGEAGSAVMKPRGRRRKALDVPVQKKRAATSKAPSDGKTKATAPPKTRRAAPERASPDPSAPSRNTRSRIKIP
;
A
#
# COMPACT_ATOMS: atom_id res chain seq x y z
N MET A 1 -25.45 -38.05 -39.05
CA MET A 1 -24.74 -37.79 -37.78
C MET A 1 -23.25 -37.78 -38.09
N SER A 2 -22.53 -36.74 -37.64
CA SER A 2 -21.06 -36.67 -37.66
C SER A 2 -20.65 -35.43 -36.88
N GLU A 3 -20.21 -35.58 -35.64
CA GLU A 3 -19.78 -34.44 -34.83
C GLU A 3 -18.40 -33.96 -35.30
N ARG A 4 -18.22 -32.64 -35.43
CA ARG A 4 -16.92 -32.06 -35.75
C ARG A 4 -16.21 -31.62 -34.47
N SER A 5 -15.16 -32.37 -34.12
CA SER A 5 -14.19 -32.06 -33.09
C SER A 5 -13.77 -30.58 -33.16
N HIS A 6 -13.95 -29.84 -32.07
CA HIS A 6 -13.55 -28.43 -32.00
C HIS A 6 -12.02 -28.32 -31.87
N SER A 7 -11.34 -28.03 -32.97
CA SER A 7 -9.89 -27.83 -33.01
C SER A 7 -9.47 -26.63 -32.16
N SER A 8 -8.49 -26.81 -31.27
CA SER A 8 -7.96 -25.74 -30.42
C SER A 8 -7.37 -24.58 -31.21
N SER A 9 -7.80 -23.36 -30.90
CA SER A 9 -7.41 -22.12 -31.59
C SER A 9 -5.88 -21.85 -31.56
N PRO A 10 -5.19 -21.72 -32.71
CA PRO A 10 -3.73 -21.48 -32.76
C PRO A 10 -3.27 -20.20 -32.06
N TRP A 11 -4.15 -19.20 -31.97
CA TRP A 11 -3.88 -17.84 -31.51
C TRP A 11 -3.42 -17.76 -30.04
N CYS A 12 -3.70 -18.76 -29.21
CA CYS A 12 -3.28 -18.79 -27.80
C CYS A 12 -1.78 -19.04 -27.58
N SER A 13 -1.02 -19.40 -28.62
CA SER A 13 0.37 -19.88 -28.50
C SER A 13 1.44 -18.78 -28.34
N ILE A 14 1.18 -17.54 -28.77
CA ILE A 14 2.23 -16.52 -29.00
C ILE A 14 2.37 -15.47 -27.87
N ALA A 15 1.29 -15.11 -27.17
CA ALA A 15 1.33 -14.04 -26.15
C ALA A 15 2.12 -14.41 -24.88
N PRO A 16 2.69 -13.47 -24.11
CA PRO A 16 3.28 -13.74 -22.80
C PRO A 16 2.21 -14.08 -21.74
N LEU A 17 2.56 -14.89 -20.72
CA LEU A 17 1.58 -15.44 -19.77
C LEU A 17 0.69 -14.42 -19.03
N PRO A 18 1.17 -13.25 -18.56
CA PRO A 18 0.30 -12.26 -17.91
C PRO A 18 -0.83 -11.79 -18.85
N SER A 19 -0.52 -11.58 -20.13
CA SER A 19 -1.51 -11.26 -21.16
C SER A 19 -2.44 -12.44 -21.43
N ARG A 20 -1.94 -13.69 -21.40
CA ARG A 20 -2.81 -14.87 -21.47
C ARG A 20 -3.80 -14.94 -20.30
N LEU A 21 -3.42 -14.57 -19.08
CA LEU A 21 -4.34 -14.60 -17.93
C LEU A 21 -5.45 -13.54 -18.02
N ILE A 22 -5.11 -12.35 -18.51
CA ILE A 22 -6.08 -11.30 -18.84
C ILE A 22 -7.08 -11.79 -19.91
N PHE A 23 -6.63 -12.54 -20.92
CA PHE A 23 -7.50 -13.03 -21.99
C PHE A 23 -8.17 -14.38 -21.75
N ARG A 24 -7.62 -15.32 -20.97
CA ARG A 24 -8.25 -16.63 -20.73
C ARG A 24 -9.53 -16.48 -19.89
N SER A 25 -9.49 -15.58 -18.90
CA SER A 25 -10.66 -15.19 -18.08
C SER A 25 -11.81 -14.56 -18.87
N SER A 26 -11.57 -14.02 -20.08
CA SER A 26 -12.61 -13.45 -20.93
C SER A 26 -12.93 -14.29 -22.18
N SER A 27 -11.99 -15.09 -22.69
CA SER A 27 -12.13 -15.79 -23.99
C SER A 27 -12.86 -17.13 -23.94
N THR A 28 -12.81 -17.87 -22.83
CA THR A 28 -13.67 -19.06 -22.62
C THR A 28 -15.03 -18.71 -22.03
N THR A 29 -15.23 -17.47 -21.60
CA THR A 29 -16.42 -17.01 -20.87
C THR A 29 -16.69 -15.52 -21.14
N SER A 30 -17.32 -15.20 -22.28
CA SER A 30 -17.99 -13.89 -22.46
C SER A 30 -19.07 -13.70 -21.37
N GLU A 31 -19.75 -14.79 -21.01
CA GLU A 31 -20.67 -14.86 -19.88
C GLU A 31 -20.09 -14.33 -18.56
N ALA A 32 -18.83 -14.63 -18.22
CA ALA A 32 -18.27 -14.29 -16.91
C ALA A 32 -18.21 -12.78 -16.66
N PHE A 33 -17.93 -11.99 -17.70
CA PHE A 33 -18.01 -10.53 -17.62
C PHE A 33 -19.45 -10.05 -17.36
N SER A 34 -20.43 -10.62 -18.07
CA SER A 34 -21.85 -10.28 -17.88
C SER A 34 -22.42 -10.73 -16.53
N LYS A 35 -21.80 -11.72 -15.89
CA LYS A 35 -22.19 -12.32 -14.61
C LYS A 35 -21.49 -11.68 -13.39
N ASP A 36 -20.45 -10.86 -13.58
CA ASP A 36 -19.87 -10.06 -12.48
C ASP A 36 -20.77 -8.86 -12.15
N ALA A 37 -21.50 -9.01 -11.04
CA ALA A 37 -22.48 -8.04 -10.55
C ALA A 37 -21.90 -6.67 -10.14
N LEU A 38 -20.58 -6.51 -10.00
CA LEU A 38 -19.93 -5.22 -9.72
C LEU A 38 -19.22 -4.65 -10.95
N LEU A 39 -18.54 -5.49 -11.73
CA LEU A 39 -17.72 -5.04 -12.86
C LEU A 39 -18.58 -4.43 -13.98
N GLY A 40 -19.75 -5.02 -14.26
CA GLY A 40 -20.71 -4.48 -15.24
C GLY A 40 -21.17 -3.04 -14.91
N PRO A 41 -21.69 -2.76 -13.70
CA PRO A 41 -21.99 -1.41 -13.25
C PRO A 41 -20.82 -0.41 -13.34
N ARG A 42 -19.60 -0.81 -12.95
CA ARG A 42 -18.40 0.06 -13.04
C ARG A 42 -18.08 0.45 -14.48
N VAL A 43 -18.09 -0.52 -15.40
CA VAL A 43 -17.85 -0.25 -16.82
C VAL A 43 -18.92 0.70 -17.37
N LYS A 44 -20.20 0.53 -17.01
CA LYS A 44 -21.28 1.46 -17.39
C LYS A 44 -21.14 2.87 -16.80
N ASN A 45 -20.63 2.99 -15.57
CA ASN A 45 -20.34 4.27 -14.91
C ASN A 45 -19.17 5.02 -15.59
N ILE A 46 -18.17 4.29 -16.10
CA ILE A 46 -17.01 4.86 -16.79
C ILE A 46 -17.32 5.18 -18.25
N PHE A 47 -17.96 4.26 -18.99
CA PHE A 47 -18.26 4.40 -20.43
C PHE A 47 -19.62 5.07 -20.68
N THR A 48 -19.78 6.28 -20.16
CA THR A 48 -20.90 7.20 -20.47
C THR A 48 -20.49 8.18 -21.59
N PRO A 49 -21.40 8.89 -22.26
CA PRO A 49 -21.04 9.89 -23.28
C PRO A 49 -20.16 11.06 -22.80
N LYS A 50 -20.07 11.31 -21.48
CA LYS A 50 -19.23 12.36 -20.89
C LYS A 50 -17.77 11.95 -20.82
N HIS A 51 -16.87 12.89 -21.11
CA HIS A 51 -15.43 12.72 -20.97
C HIS A 51 -15.03 12.52 -19.50
N LYS A 52 -14.02 11.68 -19.21
CA LYS A 52 -13.63 11.35 -17.82
C LYS A 52 -12.13 11.28 -17.57
N PHE A 53 -11.75 11.62 -16.35
CA PHE A 53 -10.47 11.21 -15.74
C PHE A 53 -10.71 10.04 -14.79
N LEU A 54 -10.14 8.87 -15.14
CA LEU A 54 -10.20 7.65 -14.33
C LEU A 54 -8.92 7.52 -13.50
N VAL A 55 -8.97 7.92 -12.23
CA VAL A 55 -7.79 8.06 -11.36
C VAL A 55 -7.93 7.29 -10.05
N ASN A 56 -6.92 6.48 -9.76
CA ASN A 56 -6.74 5.78 -8.48
C ASN A 56 -5.28 5.25 -8.44
N ALA A 57 -4.87 4.57 -7.38
CA ALA A 57 -3.51 4.05 -7.21
C ALA A 57 -3.06 3.07 -8.33
N SER A 58 -1.75 2.81 -8.41
CA SER A 58 -1.22 1.80 -9.35
C SER A 58 -1.71 0.41 -8.94
N GLY A 59 -2.34 -0.32 -9.88
CA GLY A 59 -2.78 -1.70 -9.67
C GLY A 59 -4.23 -1.91 -9.22
N THR A 60 -5.05 -0.85 -9.15
CA THR A 60 -6.49 -0.94 -8.80
C THR A 60 -7.40 -1.46 -9.92
N GLY A 61 -6.87 -1.84 -11.08
CA GLY A 61 -7.68 -2.41 -12.17
C GLY A 61 -8.08 -1.45 -13.31
N LYS A 62 -7.71 -0.16 -13.27
CA LYS A 62 -7.97 0.83 -14.35
C LYS A 62 -7.83 0.26 -15.77
N THR A 63 -6.66 -0.25 -16.12
CA THR A 63 -6.36 -0.83 -17.44
C THR A 63 -7.30 -1.99 -17.82
N ARG A 64 -7.76 -2.80 -16.84
CA ARG A 64 -8.75 -3.86 -17.12
C ARG A 64 -10.12 -3.26 -17.42
N LEU A 65 -10.59 -2.26 -16.66
CA LEU A 65 -11.84 -1.56 -16.95
C LEU A 65 -11.81 -0.86 -18.33
N CYS A 66 -10.67 -0.28 -18.69
CA CYS A 66 -10.42 0.25 -20.03
C CYS A 66 -10.57 -0.82 -21.13
N TYR A 67 -10.08 -2.05 -20.90
CA TYR A 67 -10.24 -3.16 -21.83
C TYR A 67 -11.69 -3.67 -21.89
N GLU A 68 -12.34 -3.86 -20.75
CA GLU A 68 -13.71 -4.39 -20.71
C GLU A 68 -14.73 -3.43 -21.34
N GLY A 69 -14.59 -2.13 -21.09
CA GLY A 69 -15.43 -1.12 -21.74
C GLY A 69 -15.19 -1.00 -23.25
N LEU A 70 -13.98 -1.32 -23.74
CA LEU A 70 -13.69 -1.45 -25.17
C LEU A 70 -13.99 -2.84 -25.77
N CYS A 71 -14.34 -3.83 -24.93
CA CYS A 71 -15.05 -5.02 -25.40
C CYS A 71 -16.54 -4.71 -25.60
N ALA A 72 -17.14 -3.93 -24.70
CA ALA A 72 -18.57 -3.60 -24.71
C ALA A 72 -18.96 -2.41 -25.63
N ASN A 73 -18.00 -1.55 -26.00
CA ASN A 73 -18.25 -0.36 -26.82
C ASN A 73 -17.17 -0.22 -27.91
N TRP A 74 -17.52 0.40 -29.04
CA TRP A 74 -16.53 0.75 -30.05
C TRP A 74 -15.59 1.85 -29.56
N GLY A 75 -14.31 1.74 -29.86
CA GLY A 75 -13.35 2.79 -29.50
C GLY A 75 -11.89 2.44 -29.73
N PHE A 76 -11.04 3.38 -29.34
CA PHE A 76 -9.60 3.35 -29.56
C PHE A 76 -8.87 3.18 -28.23
N TYR A 77 -7.94 2.23 -28.18
CA TYR A 77 -7.03 2.07 -27.05
C TYR A 77 -5.67 2.70 -27.37
N PHE A 78 -5.30 3.69 -26.57
CA PHE A 78 -4.01 4.35 -26.57
C PHE A 78 -3.34 4.13 -25.21
N THR A 79 -2.01 4.04 -25.19
CA THR A 79 -1.23 4.08 -23.95
C THR A 79 -0.02 4.98 -24.12
N VAL A 80 0.23 5.85 -23.13
CA VAL A 80 1.44 6.70 -23.12
C VAL A 80 2.70 5.86 -22.84
N HIS A 81 2.57 4.69 -22.20
CA HIS A 81 3.71 3.87 -21.80
C HIS A 81 3.47 2.36 -21.98
N VAL A 82 4.31 1.73 -22.80
CA VAL A 82 4.33 0.28 -23.00
C VAL A 82 5.48 -0.32 -22.16
N ASP A 83 5.18 -0.77 -20.95
CA ASP A 83 6.12 -1.57 -20.13
C ASP A 83 6.44 -2.91 -20.83
N ARG A 84 7.59 -3.53 -20.47
CA ARG A 84 8.09 -4.80 -21.05
C ARG A 84 7.14 -6.01 -20.96
N GLY A 85 6.01 -5.89 -20.26
CA GLY A 85 4.96 -6.92 -20.16
C GLY A 85 3.54 -6.37 -20.34
N ARG A 86 3.39 -5.13 -20.87
CA ARG A 86 2.09 -4.54 -21.18
C ARG A 86 1.69 -4.77 -22.63
N LEU A 87 0.39 -4.63 -22.85
CA LEU A 87 -0.25 -4.62 -24.16
C LEU A 87 -0.53 -3.18 -24.62
N GLY A 88 -0.57 -2.99 -25.93
CA GLY A 88 -0.82 -1.70 -26.57
C GLY A 88 0.17 -1.41 -27.70
N ALA A 89 -0.33 -0.77 -28.75
CA ALA A 89 0.52 -0.17 -29.77
C ALA A 89 1.47 0.88 -29.18
N ARG A 90 2.65 0.98 -29.79
CA ARG A 90 3.75 1.85 -29.37
C ARG A 90 3.61 3.27 -29.94
N ASP A 91 2.63 3.52 -30.82
CA ASP A 91 2.44 4.76 -31.57
C ASP A 91 2.51 6.03 -30.71
N VAL A 92 1.68 6.15 -29.66
CA VAL A 92 1.72 7.29 -28.74
C VAL A 92 3.08 7.39 -28.03
N SER A 93 3.60 6.27 -27.50
CA SER A 93 4.90 6.26 -26.83
C SER A 93 6.06 6.64 -27.77
N GLY A 94 5.94 6.34 -29.07
CA GLY A 94 6.87 6.71 -30.13
C GLY A 94 6.84 8.22 -30.36
N ILE A 95 5.65 8.80 -30.58
CA ILE A 95 5.47 10.25 -30.74
C ILE A 95 6.05 10.97 -29.53
N VAL A 96 5.65 10.56 -28.32
CA VAL A 96 6.05 11.20 -27.06
C VAL A 96 7.56 11.18 -26.86
N ASN A 97 8.26 10.08 -27.22
CA ASN A 97 9.71 10.00 -27.10
C ASN A 97 10.44 10.76 -28.23
N ALA A 98 9.97 10.69 -29.48
CA ALA A 98 10.56 11.42 -30.59
C ALA A 98 10.44 12.94 -30.40
N PHE A 99 9.25 13.40 -30.03
CA PHE A 99 8.96 14.81 -29.79
C PHE A 99 9.66 15.36 -28.53
N ASP A 100 9.86 14.55 -27.48
CA ASP A 100 10.71 14.91 -26.33
C ASP A 100 12.19 15.11 -26.74
N VAL A 101 12.67 14.38 -27.76
CA VAL A 101 14.01 14.64 -28.35
C VAL A 101 13.99 15.89 -29.23
N GLU A 102 13.05 16.03 -30.16
CA GLU A 102 12.95 17.20 -31.07
C GLU A 102 12.83 18.54 -30.31
N SER A 103 11.89 18.61 -29.36
CA SER A 103 11.54 19.85 -28.65
C SER A 103 12.68 20.44 -27.82
N ARG A 104 13.66 19.60 -27.41
CA ARG A 104 14.86 20.01 -26.67
C ARG A 104 15.97 20.62 -27.53
N HIS A 105 15.94 20.43 -28.85
CA HIS A 105 16.99 20.89 -29.76
C HIS A 105 16.73 22.28 -30.39
N ARG A 106 15.56 22.89 -30.15
CA ARG A 106 15.21 24.21 -30.72
C ARG A 106 15.77 25.36 -29.87
N SER A 107 16.45 26.31 -30.50
CA SER A 107 17.36 27.25 -29.81
C SER A 107 16.73 28.51 -29.20
N ASP A 108 15.58 28.99 -29.71
CA ASP A 108 14.82 30.09 -29.09
C ASP A 108 13.64 29.54 -28.26
N PRO A 109 13.64 29.68 -26.92
CA PRO A 109 12.57 29.17 -26.08
C PRO A 109 11.17 29.70 -26.43
N LYS A 110 11.04 30.94 -26.93
CA LYS A 110 9.72 31.54 -27.20
C LYS A 110 9.11 31.00 -28.48
N THR A 111 9.75 31.18 -29.63
CA THR A 111 9.20 30.66 -30.91
C THR A 111 9.15 29.14 -30.92
N ALA A 112 10.12 28.44 -30.29
CA ALA A 112 10.05 27.00 -30.14
C ALA A 112 8.81 26.53 -29.37
N SER A 113 8.39 27.22 -28.31
CA SER A 113 7.24 26.78 -27.50
C SER A 113 5.92 26.73 -28.29
N GLN A 114 5.69 27.70 -29.18
CA GLN A 114 4.52 27.74 -30.05
C GLN A 114 4.64 26.70 -31.18
N GLN A 115 5.79 26.62 -31.85
CA GLN A 115 6.03 25.63 -32.91
C GLN A 115 5.95 24.19 -32.39
N ASN A 116 6.40 23.94 -31.16
CA ASN A 116 6.29 22.66 -30.47
C ASN A 116 4.82 22.33 -30.18
N LEU A 117 4.02 23.30 -29.69
CA LEU A 117 2.59 23.13 -29.46
C LEU A 117 1.84 22.80 -30.76
N GLU A 118 2.11 23.53 -31.84
CA GLU A 118 1.57 23.26 -33.18
C GLU A 118 2.01 21.89 -33.72
N ARG A 119 3.29 21.54 -33.56
CA ARG A 119 3.84 20.23 -33.94
C ARG A 119 3.19 19.08 -33.16
N ALA A 120 2.97 19.23 -31.86
CA ALA A 120 2.28 18.26 -31.03
C ALA A 120 0.81 18.09 -31.44
N ARG A 121 0.07 19.20 -31.63
CA ARG A 121 -1.32 19.17 -32.14
C ARG A 121 -1.42 18.48 -33.49
N ALA A 122 -0.49 18.78 -34.41
CA ALA A 122 -0.42 18.11 -35.71
C ALA A 122 -0.18 16.60 -35.57
N LEU A 123 0.79 16.17 -34.76
CA LEU A 123 1.13 14.76 -34.54
C LEU A 123 -0.02 13.97 -33.89
N PHE A 124 -0.71 14.51 -32.89
CA PHE A 124 -1.82 13.82 -32.24
C PHE A 124 -3.11 13.80 -33.08
N THR A 125 -3.25 14.73 -34.05
CA THR A 125 -4.25 14.62 -35.13
C THR A 125 -3.89 13.47 -36.08
N THR A 126 -2.64 13.39 -36.55
CA THR A 126 -2.16 12.29 -37.42
C THR A 126 -2.38 10.91 -36.78
N LEU A 127 -2.13 10.79 -35.47
CA LEU A 127 -2.32 9.56 -34.70
C LEU A 127 -3.79 9.15 -34.61
N LEU A 128 -4.70 10.07 -34.30
CA LEU A 128 -6.14 9.76 -34.24
C LEU A 128 -6.70 9.44 -35.64
N LEU A 129 -6.25 10.15 -36.68
CA LEU A 129 -6.52 9.83 -38.08
C LEU A 129 -6.06 8.40 -38.45
N THR A 130 -4.88 7.99 -37.98
CA THR A 130 -4.34 6.64 -38.20
C THR A 130 -5.26 5.57 -37.61
N ARG A 131 -5.75 5.77 -36.37
CA ARG A 131 -6.71 4.83 -35.75
C ARG A 131 -8.05 4.80 -36.50
N LEU A 132 -8.56 5.95 -36.94
CA LEU A 132 -9.79 6.02 -37.75
C LEU A 132 -9.64 5.25 -39.08
N LEU A 133 -8.54 5.43 -39.81
CA LEU A 133 -8.29 4.74 -41.09
C LEU A 133 -8.21 3.22 -40.91
N LEU A 134 -7.48 2.74 -39.90
CA LEU A 134 -7.37 1.32 -39.60
C LEU A 134 -8.69 0.72 -39.09
N PHE A 135 -9.46 1.48 -38.29
CA PHE A 135 -10.76 1.03 -37.79
C PHE A 135 -11.81 0.97 -38.90
N HIS A 136 -11.86 1.96 -39.78
CA HIS A 136 -12.68 1.93 -40.99
C HIS A 136 -12.36 0.68 -41.83
N ARG A 137 -11.07 0.38 -42.05
CA ARG A 137 -10.67 -0.80 -42.81
C ARG A 137 -11.00 -2.12 -42.12
N PHE A 138 -10.93 -2.17 -40.79
CA PHE A 138 -11.41 -3.29 -39.99
C PHE A 138 -12.93 -3.49 -40.16
N LEU A 139 -13.73 -2.43 -40.06
CA LEU A 139 -15.19 -2.48 -40.25
C LEU A 139 -15.61 -2.85 -41.68
N GLU A 140 -14.82 -2.50 -42.70
CA GLU A 140 -15.02 -2.96 -44.10
C GLU A 140 -14.77 -4.46 -44.29
N THR A 141 -13.97 -5.09 -43.42
CA THR A 141 -13.57 -6.51 -43.54
C THR A 141 -14.23 -7.44 -42.53
N ALA A 142 -14.93 -6.88 -41.54
CA ALA A 142 -15.66 -7.61 -40.51
C ALA A 142 -17.15 -7.78 -40.90
N ASP A 143 -17.68 -9.01 -40.82
CA ASP A 143 -19.13 -9.24 -40.86
C ASP A 143 -19.76 -9.02 -39.47
N TRP A 144 -19.57 -7.81 -38.94
CA TRP A 144 -19.96 -7.42 -37.58
C TRP A 144 -21.48 -7.36 -37.36
N ARG A 145 -22.28 -7.62 -38.41
CA ARG A 145 -23.73 -7.79 -38.34
C ARG A 145 -24.16 -9.09 -37.67
N SER A 146 -23.23 -10.03 -37.49
CA SER A 146 -23.45 -11.32 -36.82
C SER A 146 -23.33 -11.22 -35.30
N ASP A 147 -22.16 -10.82 -34.80
CA ASP A 147 -21.87 -10.60 -33.36
C ASP A 147 -20.99 -9.34 -33.18
N PRO A 148 -21.58 -8.16 -32.88
CA PRO A 148 -20.83 -6.94 -32.64
C PRO A 148 -19.82 -7.02 -31.48
N GLU A 149 -20.11 -7.80 -30.43
CA GLU A 149 -19.27 -7.89 -29.22
C GLU A 149 -18.00 -8.69 -29.50
N TYR A 150 -18.09 -9.74 -30.32
CA TYR A 150 -16.92 -10.44 -30.86
C TYR A 150 -16.02 -9.47 -31.62
N TYR A 151 -16.56 -8.66 -32.55
CA TYR A 151 -15.72 -7.76 -33.36
C TYR A 151 -15.18 -6.55 -32.59
N LYS A 152 -15.92 -5.99 -31.61
CA LYS A 152 -15.37 -5.00 -30.65
C LYS A 152 -14.14 -5.57 -29.94
N ARG A 153 -14.23 -6.81 -29.44
CA ARG A 153 -13.10 -7.52 -28.81
C ARG A 153 -11.95 -7.79 -29.79
N GLN A 154 -12.19 -8.21 -31.03
CA GLN A 154 -11.12 -8.38 -32.02
C GLN A 154 -10.41 -7.07 -32.35
N TRP A 155 -11.17 -5.97 -32.47
CA TRP A 155 -10.60 -4.62 -32.67
C TRP A 155 -9.77 -4.15 -31.47
N LEU A 156 -10.14 -4.50 -30.25
CA LEU A 156 -9.30 -4.25 -29.07
C LEU A 156 -8.02 -5.11 -29.10
N ILE A 157 -8.12 -6.41 -29.40
CA ILE A 157 -6.95 -7.31 -29.53
C ILE A 157 -5.96 -6.77 -30.56
N LEU A 158 -6.44 -6.30 -31.72
CA LEU A 158 -5.63 -5.69 -32.77
C LEU A 158 -4.76 -4.53 -32.26
N GLN A 159 -5.34 -3.66 -31.42
CA GLN A 159 -4.65 -2.50 -30.83
C GLN A 159 -3.76 -2.86 -29.63
N LEU A 160 -4.02 -4.00 -28.99
CA LEU A 160 -3.27 -4.50 -27.84
C LEU A 160 -2.07 -5.36 -28.22
N THR A 161 -2.14 -6.08 -29.35
CA THR A 161 -1.08 -6.95 -29.86
C THR A 161 -0.79 -6.70 -31.35
N PRO A 162 -0.40 -5.48 -31.75
CA PRO A 162 -0.15 -5.16 -33.17
C PRO A 162 0.95 -6.05 -33.80
N ASP A 163 1.92 -6.47 -33.00
CA ASP A 163 2.99 -7.40 -33.39
C ASP A 163 2.44 -8.77 -33.88
N THR A 164 1.16 -9.11 -33.64
CA THR A 164 0.52 -10.34 -34.19
C THR A 164 0.03 -10.17 -35.63
N ILE A 165 -0.20 -8.94 -36.09
CA ILE A 165 -0.63 -8.63 -37.46
C ILE A 165 0.54 -8.81 -38.43
N ALA A 166 1.75 -8.45 -37.99
CA ALA A 166 2.97 -8.53 -38.76
C ALA A 166 4.16 -8.90 -37.84
N PRO A 167 4.33 -10.19 -37.50
CA PRO A 167 5.37 -10.66 -36.58
C PRO A 167 6.77 -10.21 -37.00
N GLY A 168 7.48 -9.56 -36.08
CA GLY A 168 8.84 -9.05 -36.30
C GLY A 168 8.95 -7.76 -37.11
N SER A 169 7.83 -7.14 -37.55
CA SER A 169 7.87 -5.84 -38.21
C SER A 169 7.88 -4.67 -37.23
N VAL A 170 8.07 -3.45 -37.76
CA VAL A 170 7.71 -2.21 -37.05
C VAL A 170 6.19 -2.18 -36.86
N ASP A 171 5.74 -1.70 -35.70
CA ASP A 171 4.33 -1.52 -35.34
C ASP A 171 3.56 -0.77 -36.45
N PRO A 172 2.50 -1.36 -37.04
CA PRO A 172 1.75 -0.76 -38.14
C PRO A 172 1.05 0.55 -37.76
N PHE A 173 0.60 0.73 -36.52
CA PHE A 173 -0.01 1.99 -36.08
C PHE A 173 1.03 3.11 -36.11
N TRP A 174 2.22 2.87 -35.53
CA TRP A 174 3.34 3.82 -35.58
C TRP A 174 3.77 4.12 -37.02
N ARG A 175 3.96 3.08 -37.84
CA ARG A 175 4.43 3.23 -39.23
C ARG A 175 3.44 3.99 -40.12
N ILE A 176 2.14 3.83 -39.91
CA ILE A 176 1.12 4.58 -40.67
C ILE A 176 1.03 6.02 -40.15
N THR A 177 1.18 6.27 -38.85
CA THR A 177 1.24 7.64 -38.32
C THR A 177 2.46 8.40 -38.84
N ASP A 178 3.64 7.77 -38.86
CA ASP A 178 4.87 8.32 -39.46
C ASP A 178 4.66 8.71 -40.93
N LYS A 179 4.13 7.80 -41.75
CA LYS A 179 3.84 8.07 -43.17
C LYS A 179 2.74 9.12 -43.39
N LEU A 180 1.71 9.16 -42.56
CA LEU A 180 0.64 10.17 -42.68
C LEU A 180 1.09 11.55 -42.22
N ASP A 181 2.13 11.67 -41.40
CA ASP A 181 2.61 12.98 -40.95
C ASP A 181 3.30 13.79 -42.06
N GLU A 182 3.80 13.10 -43.09
CA GLU A 182 4.38 13.69 -44.32
C GLU A 182 3.34 14.39 -45.23
N PHE A 183 2.04 14.14 -45.01
CA PHE A 183 0.96 14.71 -45.83
C PHE A 183 0.55 16.12 -45.39
N ASP A 184 0.03 16.91 -46.32
CA ASP A 184 -0.57 18.22 -46.00
C ASP A 184 -1.67 18.12 -44.92
N LYS A 185 -1.73 19.11 -44.03
CA LYS A 185 -2.61 19.10 -42.86
C LYS A 185 -4.08 19.44 -43.20
N ALA A 186 -4.36 20.16 -44.29
CA ALA A 186 -5.73 20.31 -44.76
C ALA A 186 -6.26 18.99 -45.37
N VAL A 187 -5.42 18.27 -46.12
CA VAL A 187 -5.73 16.91 -46.62
C VAL A 187 -5.96 15.94 -45.46
N GLN A 188 -5.13 15.96 -44.41
CA GLN A 188 -5.35 15.14 -43.20
C GLN A 188 -6.68 15.45 -42.52
N ASN A 189 -7.05 16.73 -42.36
CA ASN A 189 -8.32 17.14 -41.76
C ASN A 189 -9.53 16.71 -42.62
N GLN A 190 -9.45 16.85 -43.94
CA GLN A 190 -10.51 16.40 -44.86
C GLN A 190 -10.67 14.87 -44.79
N LEU A 191 -9.56 14.13 -44.75
CA LEU A 191 -9.58 12.67 -44.63
C LEU A 191 -10.16 12.22 -43.28
N PHE A 192 -9.80 12.91 -42.19
CA PHE A 192 -10.35 12.66 -40.85
C PHE A 192 -11.88 12.73 -40.84
N LEU A 193 -12.45 13.86 -41.30
CA LEU A 193 -13.89 14.07 -41.35
C LEU A 193 -14.59 13.05 -42.28
N THR A 194 -13.98 12.75 -43.42
CA THR A 194 -14.50 11.77 -44.39
C THR A 194 -14.56 10.36 -43.82
N VAL A 195 -13.48 9.92 -43.16
CA VAL A 195 -13.38 8.56 -42.59
C VAL A 195 -14.27 8.42 -41.35
N LEU A 196 -14.32 9.43 -40.48
CA LEU A 196 -15.21 9.48 -39.33
C LEU A 196 -16.69 9.42 -39.74
N ALA A 197 -17.07 10.17 -40.78
CA ALA A 197 -18.43 10.13 -41.33
C ALA A 197 -18.80 8.74 -41.89
N ARG A 198 -17.86 8.03 -42.53
CA ARG A 198 -18.07 6.65 -42.98
C ARG A 198 -18.16 5.64 -41.83
N ILE A 199 -17.30 5.76 -40.81
CA ILE A 199 -17.41 4.94 -39.58
C ILE A 199 -18.80 5.11 -38.96
N ARG A 200 -19.30 6.35 -38.86
CA ARG A 200 -20.66 6.68 -38.37
C ARG A 200 -21.80 6.18 -39.28
N GLN A 201 -21.53 5.87 -40.54
CA GLN A 201 -22.48 5.18 -41.43
C GLN A 201 -22.44 3.65 -41.26
N LEU A 202 -21.29 3.10 -40.85
CA LEU A 202 -21.11 1.68 -40.56
C LEU A 202 -21.68 1.32 -39.18
N ILE A 203 -21.10 1.81 -38.09
CA ILE A 203 -21.49 1.40 -36.71
C ILE A 203 -22.83 1.99 -36.23
N GLY A 204 -23.40 2.94 -36.98
CA GLY A 204 -24.56 3.72 -36.57
C GLY A 204 -24.20 5.15 -36.15
N ARG A 205 -25.17 6.07 -36.26
CA ARG A 205 -24.96 7.50 -35.97
C ARG A 205 -24.81 7.76 -34.48
N ASP A 206 -25.63 7.10 -33.66
CA ASP A 206 -25.78 7.36 -32.23
C ASP A 206 -24.98 6.40 -31.35
N GLU A 207 -24.40 5.33 -31.93
CA GLU A 207 -23.54 4.36 -31.25
C GLU A 207 -22.29 5.07 -30.66
N PRO A 208 -22.00 4.96 -29.36
CA PRO A 208 -20.91 5.72 -28.74
C PRO A 208 -19.54 5.23 -29.24
N LEU A 209 -18.62 6.18 -29.45
CA LEU A 209 -17.25 5.90 -29.88
C LEU A 209 -16.28 6.49 -28.86
N PHE A 210 -15.44 5.65 -28.28
CA PHE A 210 -14.55 6.05 -27.18
C PHE A 210 -13.10 6.22 -27.63
N ALA A 211 -12.37 7.11 -26.98
CA ALA A 211 -10.92 7.27 -27.08
C ALA A 211 -10.31 7.14 -25.69
N VAL A 212 -9.76 5.96 -25.38
CA VAL A 212 -9.19 5.65 -24.07
C VAL A 212 -7.68 5.85 -24.11
N LEU A 213 -7.16 6.71 -23.23
CA LEU A 213 -5.74 6.97 -23.05
C LEU A 213 -5.29 6.46 -21.68
N ASP A 214 -4.65 5.29 -21.64
CA ASP A 214 -4.09 4.70 -20.42
C ASP A 214 -2.67 5.21 -20.12
N GLU A 215 -2.30 5.15 -18.84
CA GLU A 215 -1.13 5.81 -18.25
C GLU A 215 -1.01 7.30 -18.63
N ALA A 216 -2.14 7.99 -18.79
CA ALA A 216 -2.23 9.41 -19.16
C ALA A 216 -1.43 10.33 -18.23
N SER A 217 -1.25 9.95 -16.97
CA SER A 217 -0.38 10.63 -16.00
C SER A 217 1.07 10.79 -16.50
N MET A 218 1.58 9.86 -17.32
CA MET A 218 2.91 10.01 -17.93
C MET A 218 2.98 11.21 -18.89
N ALA A 219 1.88 11.55 -19.57
CA ALA A 219 1.80 12.73 -20.43
C ALA A 219 1.60 14.06 -19.67
N VAL A 220 1.43 14.03 -18.34
CA VAL A 220 1.47 15.24 -17.51
C VAL A 220 2.93 15.68 -17.31
N ASP A 221 3.78 14.77 -16.84
CA ASP A 221 5.12 15.09 -16.32
C ASP A 221 6.26 14.90 -17.34
N LYS A 222 6.06 14.12 -18.42
CA LYS A 222 7.13 13.73 -19.36
C LYS A 222 7.80 14.89 -20.11
N ILE A 223 7.07 15.96 -20.42
CA ILE A 223 7.58 17.11 -21.20
C ILE A 223 7.40 18.39 -20.39
N PRO A 224 8.49 19.16 -20.11
CA PRO A 224 8.39 20.41 -19.37
C PRO A 224 7.43 21.40 -20.03
N THR A 225 6.40 21.84 -19.30
CA THR A 225 5.29 22.66 -19.81
C THR A 225 5.73 23.94 -20.54
N ARG A 226 6.88 24.52 -20.15
CA ARG A 226 7.53 25.65 -20.84
C ARG A 226 7.84 25.40 -22.33
N LEU A 227 7.96 24.14 -22.76
CA LEU A 227 8.16 23.76 -24.17
C LEU A 227 6.85 23.68 -24.96
N LEU A 228 5.69 23.83 -24.30
CA LEU A 228 4.33 23.70 -24.83
C LEU A 228 3.45 24.91 -24.43
N GLY A 229 4.04 26.11 -24.39
CA GLY A 229 3.33 27.34 -24.04
C GLY A 229 2.80 27.44 -22.60
N GLY A 230 3.21 26.53 -21.71
CA GLY A 230 2.70 26.41 -20.33
C GLY A 230 1.71 25.26 -20.11
N GLN A 231 1.25 24.59 -21.17
CA GLN A 231 0.39 23.40 -21.07
C GLN A 231 1.19 22.12 -20.80
N SER A 232 0.54 21.10 -20.23
CA SER A 232 1.08 19.73 -20.20
C SER A 232 0.75 18.99 -21.51
N LEU A 233 1.53 17.96 -21.87
CA LEU A 233 1.29 17.23 -23.12
C LEU A 233 -0.09 16.54 -23.12
N LEU A 234 -0.56 16.07 -21.97
CA LEU A 234 -1.92 15.55 -21.81
C LEU A 234 -2.99 16.60 -22.15
N HIS A 235 -2.80 17.87 -21.74
CA HIS A 235 -3.73 18.95 -22.07
C HIS A 235 -3.76 19.20 -23.59
N VAL A 236 -2.58 19.18 -24.25
CA VAL A 236 -2.47 19.31 -25.71
C VAL A 236 -3.18 18.16 -26.44
N ILE A 237 -3.00 16.91 -25.99
CA ILE A 237 -3.68 15.73 -26.55
C ILE A 237 -5.21 15.89 -26.44
N ILE A 238 -5.71 16.28 -25.26
CA ILE A 238 -7.15 16.47 -25.00
C ILE A 238 -7.73 17.57 -25.90
N GLU A 239 -7.12 18.76 -25.94
CA GLU A 239 -7.56 19.85 -26.84
C GLU A 239 -7.62 19.39 -28.30
N THR A 240 -6.55 18.72 -28.77
CA THR A 240 -6.42 18.25 -30.15
C THR A 240 -7.54 17.29 -30.51
N TRP A 241 -7.80 16.29 -29.67
CA TRP A 241 -8.80 15.26 -29.94
C TRP A 241 -10.23 15.77 -29.81
N LEU A 242 -10.50 16.68 -28.87
CA LEU A 242 -11.80 17.35 -28.76
C LEU A 242 -12.10 18.19 -30.02
N ALA A 243 -11.12 18.98 -30.48
CA ALA A 243 -11.26 19.81 -31.67
C ALA A 243 -11.40 18.97 -32.95
N ALA A 244 -10.60 17.92 -33.11
CA ALA A 244 -10.65 17.06 -34.30
C ALA A 244 -11.92 16.20 -34.36
N ALA A 245 -12.33 15.61 -33.23
CA ALA A 245 -13.49 14.71 -33.19
C ALA A 245 -14.85 15.44 -33.19
N ALA A 246 -14.89 16.76 -32.93
CA ALA A 246 -16.11 17.58 -32.96
C ALA A 246 -17.29 17.00 -32.15
N GLY A 247 -17.01 16.37 -31.01
CA GLY A 247 -18.00 15.70 -30.15
C GLY A 247 -18.38 14.27 -30.55
N HIS A 248 -17.89 13.74 -31.67
CA HIS A 248 -18.13 12.35 -32.09
C HIS A 248 -17.29 11.29 -31.38
N CYS A 249 -16.41 11.68 -30.44
CA CYS A 249 -15.63 10.75 -29.60
C CYS A 249 -15.65 11.19 -28.13
N THR A 250 -16.02 10.29 -27.22
CA THR A 250 -15.85 10.49 -25.78
C THR A 250 -14.44 10.10 -25.36
N ILE A 251 -13.78 10.92 -24.54
CA ILE A 251 -12.38 10.71 -24.12
C ILE A 251 -12.33 10.22 -22.68
N ILE A 252 -11.59 9.14 -22.41
CA ILE A 252 -11.36 8.60 -21.08
C ILE A 252 -9.85 8.57 -20.83
N CYS A 253 -9.35 9.43 -19.94
CA CYS A 253 -7.94 9.48 -19.57
C CYS A 253 -7.74 8.71 -18.25
N ALA A 254 -7.13 7.53 -18.33
CA ALA A 254 -6.83 6.70 -17.17
C ALA A 254 -5.38 6.94 -16.69
N GLY A 255 -5.19 7.11 -15.37
CA GLY A 255 -3.88 7.41 -14.83
C GLY A 255 -3.75 7.29 -13.32
N ILE A 256 -2.56 7.60 -12.82
CA ILE A 256 -2.28 7.71 -11.38
C ILE A 256 -2.21 9.20 -11.04
N ASN A 257 -1.09 9.85 -11.37
CA ASN A 257 -0.86 11.28 -11.14
C ASN A 257 -1.49 12.16 -12.25
N ILE A 258 -2.79 12.47 -12.13
CA ILE A 258 -3.42 13.52 -12.95
C ILE A 258 -3.90 14.63 -11.98
N PRO A 259 -3.22 15.79 -11.91
CA PRO A 259 -3.54 16.83 -10.95
C PRO A 259 -4.76 17.65 -11.40
N GLU A 260 -5.84 17.58 -10.63
CA GLU A 260 -7.14 18.19 -10.95
C GLU A 260 -7.04 19.70 -11.26
N SER A 261 -6.20 20.41 -10.52
CA SER A 261 -5.94 21.85 -10.67
C SER A 261 -5.45 22.27 -12.07
N VAL A 262 -4.85 21.36 -12.85
CA VAL A 262 -4.36 21.60 -14.22
C VAL A 262 -5.47 21.45 -15.27
N PHE A 263 -6.58 20.78 -14.91
CA PHE A 263 -7.65 20.42 -15.85
C PHE A 263 -9.04 20.99 -15.48
N ARG A 264 -9.18 21.68 -14.34
CA ARG A 264 -10.35 22.50 -13.98
C ARG A 264 -10.61 23.71 -14.91
N GLN A 265 -9.79 23.93 -15.93
CA GLN A 265 -9.89 25.06 -16.88
C GLN A 265 -9.63 24.60 -18.33
N GLY A 266 -10.03 25.44 -19.30
CA GLY A 266 -9.88 25.13 -20.72
C GLY A 266 -10.81 24.00 -21.19
N ALA A 267 -10.43 23.32 -22.27
CA ALA A 267 -11.27 22.31 -22.92
C ALA A 267 -11.54 21.07 -22.03
N SER A 268 -10.74 20.86 -20.99
CA SER A 268 -10.86 19.75 -20.03
C SER A 268 -11.80 20.04 -18.84
N ALA A 269 -12.27 21.27 -18.67
CA ALA A 269 -13.08 21.67 -17.51
C ALA A 269 -14.44 20.94 -17.39
N GLY A 270 -14.91 20.32 -18.47
CA GLY A 270 -16.13 19.49 -18.49
C GLY A 270 -15.92 17.99 -18.24
N PHE A 271 -14.70 17.55 -17.92
CA PHE A 271 -14.40 16.13 -17.65
C PHE A 271 -14.87 15.74 -16.23
N GLU A 272 -15.58 14.63 -16.11
CA GLU A 272 -15.92 14.05 -14.81
C GLU A 272 -14.72 13.29 -14.21
N TRP A 273 -14.54 13.39 -12.90
CA TRP A 273 -13.52 12.65 -12.17
C TRP A 273 -14.14 11.42 -11.54
N THR A 274 -13.49 10.26 -11.68
CA THR A 274 -13.93 9.05 -10.99
C THR A 274 -12.77 8.12 -10.62
N SER A 275 -12.94 7.45 -9.48
CA SER A 275 -12.01 6.49 -8.89
C SER A 275 -12.56 5.07 -8.80
N ASP A 276 -13.71 4.81 -9.44
CA ASP A 276 -14.49 3.56 -9.40
C ASP A 276 -13.80 2.38 -10.11
N THR A 277 -12.65 1.99 -9.58
CA THR A 277 -11.78 0.96 -10.17
C THR A 277 -11.95 -0.40 -9.51
N GLY A 278 -12.44 -0.43 -8.28
CA GLY A 278 -12.54 -1.62 -7.45
C GLY A 278 -11.22 -2.03 -6.79
N ALA A 279 -11.35 -3.02 -5.92
CA ALA A 279 -10.31 -3.71 -5.18
C ALA A 279 -10.88 -5.01 -4.58
N PHE A 280 -10.01 -5.85 -4.03
CA PHE A 280 -10.37 -6.99 -3.19
C PHE A 280 -10.66 -6.52 -1.76
N ASP A 281 -11.87 -5.98 -1.61
CA ASP A 281 -12.42 -5.43 -0.37
C ASP A 281 -13.36 -6.42 0.34
N ASP A 282 -13.46 -7.63 -0.22
CA ASP A 282 -14.32 -8.72 0.24
C ASP A 282 -13.58 -10.07 0.09
N ARG A 283 -13.68 -10.90 1.14
CA ARG A 283 -12.96 -12.18 1.27
C ARG A 283 -13.44 -13.20 0.24
N GLU A 284 -14.74 -13.29 0.02
CA GLU A 284 -15.34 -14.29 -0.88
C GLU A 284 -15.02 -13.98 -2.34
N ARG A 285 -15.10 -12.71 -2.76
CA ARG A 285 -14.69 -12.28 -4.12
C ARG A 285 -13.21 -12.49 -4.38
N GLN A 286 -12.33 -12.23 -3.41
CA GLN A 286 -10.89 -12.49 -3.60
C GLN A 286 -10.58 -13.99 -3.66
N ALA A 287 -11.21 -14.79 -2.80
CA ALA A 287 -11.12 -16.25 -2.87
C ALA A 287 -11.66 -16.77 -4.20
N HIS A 288 -12.85 -16.35 -4.63
CA HIS A 288 -13.43 -16.73 -5.91
C HIS A 288 -12.49 -16.41 -7.09
N PHE A 289 -12.01 -15.17 -7.18
CA PHE A 289 -11.01 -14.77 -8.20
C PHE A 289 -9.76 -15.64 -8.17
N PHE A 290 -9.22 -15.95 -6.99
CA PHE A 290 -8.08 -16.85 -6.85
C PHE A 290 -8.39 -18.27 -7.35
N THR A 291 -9.53 -18.84 -6.93
CA THR A 291 -9.92 -20.22 -7.25
C THR A 291 -10.16 -20.47 -8.74
N GLN A 292 -10.49 -19.45 -9.54
CA GLN A 292 -10.61 -19.55 -11.00
C GLN A 292 -9.30 -19.98 -11.70
N PHE A 293 -8.15 -19.80 -11.04
CA PHE A 293 -6.84 -20.17 -11.60
C PHE A 293 -6.28 -21.48 -11.02
N MET A 294 -6.94 -22.08 -10.03
CA MET A 294 -6.45 -23.27 -9.32
C MET A 294 -7.12 -24.56 -9.84
N PRO A 295 -6.38 -25.68 -9.96
CA PRO A 295 -6.97 -26.97 -10.29
C PRO A 295 -7.84 -27.48 -9.12
N PRO A 296 -8.90 -28.27 -9.37
CA PRO A 296 -9.83 -28.72 -8.33
C PRO A 296 -9.16 -29.36 -7.11
N HIS A 297 -8.18 -30.25 -7.33
CA HIS A 297 -7.46 -30.94 -6.26
C HIS A 297 -6.75 -29.98 -5.27
N LEU A 298 -6.26 -28.83 -5.73
CA LEU A 298 -5.71 -27.81 -4.85
C LEU A 298 -6.83 -26.93 -4.29
N ARG A 299 -7.67 -26.39 -5.19
CA ARG A 299 -8.78 -25.46 -4.91
C ARG A 299 -9.67 -25.92 -3.75
N ASP A 300 -10.07 -27.19 -3.80
CA ASP A 300 -11.08 -27.76 -2.91
C ASP A 300 -10.46 -28.36 -1.63
N SER A 301 -9.13 -28.55 -1.60
CA SER A 301 -8.39 -29.08 -0.44
C SER A 301 -8.27 -28.07 0.73
N PRO A 302 -8.04 -28.55 1.96
CA PRO A 302 -7.71 -27.67 3.10
C PRO A 302 -6.51 -26.75 2.85
N SER A 303 -5.53 -27.21 2.05
CA SER A 303 -4.37 -26.41 1.66
C SER A 303 -4.76 -25.22 0.78
N GLY A 304 -5.61 -25.43 -0.23
CA GLY A 304 -6.11 -24.36 -1.10
C GLY A 304 -7.03 -23.38 -0.37
N GLN A 305 -7.88 -23.89 0.53
CA GLN A 305 -8.74 -23.07 1.38
C GLN A 305 -7.93 -22.18 2.34
N LEU A 306 -6.93 -22.75 3.03
CA LEU A 306 -6.01 -21.97 3.88
C LEU A 306 -5.24 -20.94 3.03
N LEU A 307 -4.71 -21.35 1.88
CA LEU A 307 -3.98 -20.46 0.97
C LEU A 307 -4.84 -19.28 0.49
N ALA A 308 -6.12 -19.51 0.18
CA ALA A 308 -7.07 -18.44 -0.14
C ALA A 308 -7.29 -17.48 1.06
N ALA A 309 -7.40 -18.03 2.28
CA ALA A 309 -7.49 -17.22 3.50
C ALA A 309 -6.20 -16.40 3.75
N ARG A 310 -5.02 -16.95 3.45
CA ARG A 310 -3.74 -16.21 3.49
C ARG A 310 -3.70 -15.09 2.44
N ILE A 311 -4.17 -15.35 1.22
CA ILE A 311 -4.27 -14.35 0.15
C ILE A 311 -5.17 -13.17 0.56
N TRP A 312 -6.33 -13.42 1.17
CA TRP A 312 -7.13 -12.35 1.81
C TRP A 312 -6.34 -11.63 2.91
N ARG A 313 -5.77 -12.40 3.84
CA ARG A 313 -5.07 -11.89 5.03
C ARG A 313 -3.93 -10.93 4.72
N TRP A 314 -3.12 -11.20 3.69
CA TRP A 314 -1.93 -10.40 3.35
C TRP A 314 -2.05 -9.58 2.05
N LEU A 315 -2.83 -10.03 1.06
CA LEU A 315 -2.83 -9.51 -0.33
C LEU A 315 -4.16 -8.85 -0.75
N ARG A 316 -5.07 -8.60 0.19
CA ARG A 316 -6.30 -7.79 0.02
C ARG A 316 -6.01 -6.37 -0.50
N GLY A 317 -7.05 -5.69 -0.96
CA GLY A 317 -6.95 -4.38 -1.61
C GLY A 317 -6.61 -4.52 -3.10
N ARG A 318 -5.58 -3.83 -3.60
CA ARG A 318 -5.38 -3.67 -5.06
C ARG A 318 -5.17 -4.99 -5.80
N HIS A 319 -6.02 -5.22 -6.81
CA HIS A 319 -6.04 -6.45 -7.62
C HIS A 319 -4.66 -6.89 -8.14
N ARG A 320 -3.78 -5.95 -8.49
CA ARG A 320 -2.41 -6.23 -8.94
C ARG A 320 -1.59 -7.05 -7.95
N VAL A 321 -1.76 -6.91 -6.63
CA VAL A 321 -0.96 -7.63 -5.63
C VAL A 321 -1.24 -9.14 -5.74
N THR A 322 -2.51 -9.52 -5.61
CA THR A 322 -2.98 -10.91 -5.77
C THR A 322 -2.73 -11.46 -7.17
N THR A 323 -2.98 -10.67 -8.23
CA THR A 323 -2.71 -11.10 -9.61
C THR A 323 -1.22 -11.35 -9.87
N SER A 324 -0.32 -10.60 -9.21
CA SER A 324 1.13 -10.83 -9.29
C SER A 324 1.52 -12.15 -8.62
N PHE A 325 1.00 -12.43 -7.42
CA PHE A 325 1.22 -13.71 -6.76
C PHE A 325 0.71 -14.90 -7.61
N ILE A 326 -0.53 -14.84 -8.10
CA ILE A 326 -1.13 -15.87 -8.97
C ILE A 326 -0.30 -16.07 -10.24
N SER A 327 0.12 -14.99 -10.90
CA SER A 327 0.97 -15.07 -12.10
C SER A 327 2.29 -15.77 -11.82
N CYS A 328 2.92 -15.48 -10.68
CA CYS A 328 4.14 -16.15 -10.26
C CYS A 328 3.93 -17.63 -9.90
N LEU A 329 2.83 -17.96 -9.23
CA LEU A 329 2.51 -19.33 -8.83
C LEU A 329 2.26 -20.21 -10.06
N LEU A 330 1.54 -19.69 -11.06
CA LEU A 330 1.30 -20.35 -12.35
C LEU A 330 2.59 -20.51 -13.18
N LEU A 331 3.47 -19.51 -13.19
CA LEU A 331 4.77 -19.57 -13.88
C LEU A 331 5.75 -20.60 -13.27
N GLU A 332 5.60 -20.90 -11.98
CA GLU A 332 6.43 -21.88 -11.26
C GLU A 332 5.72 -23.24 -11.06
N GLY A 333 4.61 -23.48 -11.77
CA GLY A 333 3.95 -24.80 -11.85
C GLY A 333 3.00 -25.16 -10.71
N LEU A 334 2.54 -24.18 -9.91
CA LEU A 334 1.72 -24.35 -8.70
C LEU A 334 2.38 -25.16 -7.56
N GLU A 335 3.59 -25.70 -7.74
CA GLU A 335 4.35 -26.42 -6.71
C GLU A 335 4.62 -25.56 -5.45
N GLN A 336 4.36 -26.14 -4.28
CA GLN A 336 4.73 -25.60 -2.96
C GLN A 336 4.12 -24.22 -2.65
N PRO A 337 2.79 -24.04 -2.81
CA PRO A 337 2.17 -22.73 -2.85
C PRO A 337 2.30 -21.92 -1.56
N HIS A 338 2.30 -22.53 -0.38
CA HIS A 338 2.48 -21.83 0.91
C HIS A 338 3.90 -21.31 1.05
N SER A 339 4.90 -22.08 0.62
CA SER A 339 6.32 -21.67 0.59
C SER A 339 6.59 -20.62 -0.48
N ARG A 340 5.87 -20.65 -1.62
CA ARG A 340 5.92 -19.57 -2.62
C ARG A 340 5.30 -18.28 -2.08
N PHE A 341 4.20 -18.40 -1.35
CA PHE A 341 3.50 -17.28 -0.71
C PHE A 341 4.37 -16.61 0.35
N ASP A 342 4.98 -17.39 1.25
CA ASP A 342 5.96 -16.92 2.23
C ASP A 342 7.04 -16.05 1.58
N ARG A 343 7.67 -16.59 0.53
CA ARG A 343 8.75 -15.91 -0.19
C ARG A 343 8.25 -14.68 -0.96
N PHE A 344 6.95 -14.58 -1.30
CA PHE A 344 6.36 -13.40 -1.93
C PHE A 344 6.21 -12.26 -0.92
N VAL A 345 5.72 -12.56 0.30
CA VAL A 345 5.66 -11.58 1.40
C VAL A 345 7.07 -11.19 1.84
N GLU A 346 7.98 -12.15 2.02
CA GLU A 346 9.38 -11.94 2.40
C GLU A 346 10.11 -11.00 1.44
N ARG A 347 10.01 -11.24 0.12
CA ARG A 347 10.60 -10.36 -0.91
C ARG A 347 9.94 -8.97 -0.98
N SER A 348 8.68 -8.84 -0.56
CA SER A 348 7.94 -7.56 -0.60
C SER A 348 8.28 -6.65 0.59
N ILE A 349 8.24 -7.19 1.82
CA ILE A 349 8.29 -6.39 3.07
C ILE A 349 9.39 -6.82 4.06
N ALA A 350 10.30 -7.73 3.65
CA ALA A 350 11.32 -8.32 4.51
C ALA A 350 10.73 -8.89 5.82
N TYR A 351 9.69 -9.70 5.68
CA TYR A 351 9.05 -10.44 6.77
C TYR A 351 8.63 -11.82 6.28
N LYS A 352 8.94 -12.88 7.03
CA LYS A 352 8.50 -14.24 6.71
C LYS A 352 7.21 -14.54 7.49
N PRO A 353 6.07 -14.79 6.82
CA PRO A 353 4.85 -15.29 7.48
C PRO A 353 5.09 -16.59 8.24
N LEU A 354 4.22 -16.85 9.22
CA LEU A 354 4.24 -18.06 10.06
C LEU A 354 2.88 -18.76 10.12
N ASP A 355 1.88 -18.22 9.41
CA ASP A 355 0.48 -18.64 9.45
C ASP A 355 0.15 -19.88 8.60
N ALA A 356 1.17 -20.70 8.29
CA ALA A 356 1.05 -21.98 7.57
C ALA A 356 2.27 -22.91 7.75
N LEU A 357 2.99 -22.84 8.88
CA LEU A 357 4.27 -23.58 9.07
C LEU A 357 4.16 -25.08 8.77
N GLU A 358 3.12 -25.76 9.26
CA GLU A 358 2.90 -27.19 9.01
C GLU A 358 2.75 -27.54 7.52
N TYR A 359 2.10 -26.66 6.73
CA TYR A 359 1.97 -26.82 5.28
C TYR A 359 3.31 -26.58 4.56
N ILE A 360 4.10 -25.60 5.02
CA ILE A 360 5.43 -25.30 4.49
C ILE A 360 6.43 -26.44 4.79
N GLU A 361 6.27 -27.12 5.92
CA GLU A 361 7.07 -28.30 6.28
C GLU A 361 6.67 -29.52 5.44
N ALA A 362 5.36 -29.76 5.25
CA ALA A 362 4.85 -30.81 4.35
C ALA A 362 5.23 -30.61 2.87
N GLU A 363 5.34 -29.35 2.41
CA GLU A 363 5.72 -28.99 1.03
C GLU A 363 7.16 -29.35 0.64
N ASN A 364 8.01 -29.76 1.59
CA ASN A 364 9.44 -30.04 1.40
C ASN A 364 10.26 -28.81 0.94
N ARG A 365 11.61 -28.94 0.91
CA ARG A 365 12.50 -27.82 0.60
C ARG A 365 12.33 -27.32 -0.84
N THR A 366 11.88 -26.06 -0.96
CA THR A 366 11.76 -25.37 -2.25
C THR A 366 13.09 -25.27 -3.01
N LYS A 367 13.01 -25.38 -4.34
CA LYS A 367 14.07 -24.92 -5.26
C LYS A 367 14.15 -23.38 -5.25
N ASN A 368 15.25 -22.82 -5.79
CA ASN A 368 15.39 -21.37 -5.93
C ASN A 368 14.36 -20.81 -6.93
N TRP A 369 13.60 -19.81 -6.50
CA TRP A 369 12.55 -19.17 -7.30
C TRP A 369 13.15 -18.33 -8.42
N LYS A 370 12.95 -18.77 -9.68
CA LYS A 370 13.54 -18.17 -10.89
C LYS A 370 12.91 -16.83 -11.23
N HIS A 371 11.59 -16.73 -11.14
CA HIS A 371 10.88 -15.49 -11.43
C HIS A 371 11.01 -14.49 -10.28
N GLY A 372 11.27 -13.22 -10.64
CA GLY A 372 11.17 -12.08 -9.75
C GLY A 372 9.87 -11.30 -10.02
N PHE A 373 9.42 -10.53 -9.03
CA PHE A 373 8.37 -9.53 -9.19
C PHE A 373 8.93 -8.14 -8.85
N SER A 374 8.24 -7.08 -9.23
CA SER A 374 8.64 -5.71 -8.90
C SER A 374 8.29 -5.38 -7.45
N ASN A 375 9.28 -5.13 -6.59
CA ASN A 375 9.06 -4.60 -5.25
C ASN A 375 8.27 -3.29 -5.31
N PHE A 376 7.40 -3.05 -4.34
CA PHE A 376 6.63 -1.82 -4.21
C PHE A 376 7.52 -0.70 -3.63
N ASP A 377 7.37 0.53 -4.11
CA ASP A 377 8.17 1.65 -3.63
C ASP A 377 7.49 2.37 -2.46
N HIS A 378 7.62 1.82 -1.26
CA HIS A 378 7.04 2.36 -0.02
C HIS A 378 7.70 3.67 0.45
N LYS A 379 8.00 4.63 -0.43
CA LYS A 379 8.71 5.88 -0.07
C LYS A 379 7.73 6.92 0.44
N LEU A 380 7.82 7.20 1.74
CA LEU A 380 7.31 8.43 2.35
C LEU A 380 8.07 9.63 1.76
N ARG A 381 7.43 10.81 1.72
CA ARG A 381 7.99 12.01 1.08
C ARG A 381 7.97 13.28 1.93
N SER A 382 7.25 13.25 3.05
CA SER A 382 7.16 14.33 4.03
C SER A 382 7.11 13.75 5.43
N GLU A 383 7.61 14.51 6.41
CA GLU A 383 7.46 14.20 7.84
C GLU A 383 6.01 13.88 8.21
N ASP A 384 5.03 14.63 7.68
CA ASP A 384 3.59 14.41 7.94
C ASP A 384 2.99 13.16 7.26
N ASP A 385 3.78 12.44 6.44
CA ASP A 385 3.48 11.03 6.12
C ASP A 385 3.96 10.13 7.26
N GLU A 386 5.20 10.32 7.73
CA GLU A 386 5.84 9.49 8.76
C GLU A 386 5.02 9.49 10.05
N TYR A 387 4.61 10.66 10.53
CA TYR A 387 3.75 10.78 11.71
C TYR A 387 2.39 10.09 11.52
N LEU A 388 1.71 10.27 10.38
CA LEU A 388 0.44 9.57 10.11
C LEU A 388 0.61 8.05 10.17
N PHE A 389 1.65 7.50 9.51
CA PHE A 389 1.88 6.07 9.52
C PHE A 389 2.25 5.55 10.91
N LEU A 390 2.98 6.33 11.72
CA LEU A 390 3.27 5.99 13.11
C LEU A 390 2.01 5.92 13.97
N GLU A 391 1.13 6.92 13.89
CA GLU A 391 -0.15 6.92 14.63
C GLU A 391 -1.02 5.70 14.23
N ILE A 392 -1.07 5.37 12.93
CA ILE A 392 -1.71 4.15 12.43
C ILE A 392 -1.06 2.90 13.01
N PHE A 393 0.27 2.77 13.01
CA PHE A 393 0.95 1.58 13.53
C PHE A 393 0.78 1.43 15.04
N PHE A 394 0.82 2.52 15.81
CA PHE A 394 0.56 2.49 17.25
C PHE A 394 -0.88 2.04 17.54
N ARG A 395 -1.88 2.57 16.81
CA ARG A 395 -3.28 2.12 16.90
C ARG A 395 -3.43 0.65 16.53
N CYS A 396 -2.95 0.24 15.35
CA CYS A 396 -3.01 -1.14 14.89
C CYS A 396 -2.41 -2.11 15.92
N MET A 397 -1.26 -1.80 16.53
CA MET A 397 -0.63 -2.65 17.56
C MET A 397 -1.46 -2.80 18.83
N ALA A 398 -2.11 -1.73 19.28
CA ALA A 398 -2.81 -1.71 20.55
C ALA A 398 -4.24 -2.27 20.44
N THR A 399 -5.02 -1.82 19.45
CA THR A 399 -6.46 -2.12 19.32
C THR A 399 -6.80 -3.13 18.23
N HIS A 400 -5.82 -3.51 17.39
CA HIS A 400 -6.04 -4.27 16.16
C HIS A 400 -7.08 -3.61 15.24
N GLU A 401 -7.27 -2.29 15.31
CA GLU A 401 -8.11 -1.57 14.36
C GLU A 401 -7.30 -1.20 13.11
N GLY A 402 -7.96 -1.23 11.94
CA GLY A 402 -7.39 -0.68 10.71
C GLY A 402 -7.28 0.84 10.75
N ALA A 403 -6.49 1.41 9.84
CA ALA A 403 -6.35 2.86 9.71
C ALA A 403 -7.71 3.57 9.53
N PRO A 404 -7.85 4.81 10.04
CA PRO A 404 -9.03 5.63 9.75
C PRO A 404 -9.13 5.91 8.25
N THR A 405 -10.36 6.20 7.79
CA THR A 405 -10.56 6.69 6.42
C THR A 405 -10.20 8.17 6.37
N LEU A 406 -9.40 8.54 5.39
CA LEU A 406 -8.86 9.88 5.18
C LEU A 406 -9.64 10.59 4.07
N GLY A 407 -9.64 11.92 4.09
CA GLY A 407 -10.35 12.71 3.09
C GLY A 407 -9.56 12.90 1.79
N PRO A 408 -10.16 13.65 0.82
CA PRO A 408 -9.54 13.92 -0.48
C PRO A 408 -8.25 14.75 -0.37
N GLU A 409 -7.99 15.43 0.74
CA GLU A 409 -6.74 16.15 1.00
C GLU A 409 -5.51 15.23 1.05
N ARG A 410 -5.68 13.92 1.32
CA ARG A 410 -4.61 12.91 1.28
C ARG A 410 -4.53 12.14 -0.04
N PHE A 411 -5.00 12.73 -1.15
CA PHE A 411 -4.80 12.20 -2.52
C PHE A 411 -3.33 11.82 -2.78
N ASP A 412 -2.40 12.61 -2.27
CA ASP A 412 -0.97 12.40 -2.46
C ASP A 412 -0.47 11.01 -2.03
N LEU A 413 -1.09 10.38 -1.02
CA LEU A 413 -0.83 8.99 -0.62
C LEU A 413 -1.25 7.95 -1.67
N VAL A 414 -2.33 8.24 -2.42
CA VAL A 414 -2.82 7.43 -3.55
C VAL A 414 -1.83 7.51 -4.73
N TRP A 415 -1.26 8.69 -4.97
CA TRP A 415 -0.21 8.89 -5.99
C TRP A 415 1.13 8.27 -5.61
N LYS A 416 1.52 8.34 -4.32
CA LYS A 416 2.67 7.59 -3.76
C LYS A 416 2.44 6.07 -3.84
N GLY A 417 1.20 5.62 -4.08
CA GLY A 417 0.84 4.21 -4.17
C GLY A 417 0.82 3.49 -2.83
N LEU A 418 0.64 4.26 -1.74
CA LEU A 418 0.55 3.78 -0.35
C LEU A 418 -0.92 3.62 0.08
N ALA A 419 -1.79 4.50 -0.41
CA ALA A 419 -3.24 4.48 -0.22
C ALA A 419 -3.98 4.17 -1.53
N ARG A 420 -5.31 4.10 -1.45
CA ARG A 420 -6.24 3.98 -2.59
C ARG A 420 -7.54 4.74 -2.28
N PHE A 421 -8.29 5.12 -3.31
CA PHE A 421 -9.71 5.47 -3.13
C PHE A 421 -10.57 4.21 -3.08
N THR A 422 -11.62 4.24 -2.27
CA THR A 422 -12.64 3.17 -2.19
C THR A 422 -13.94 3.54 -2.91
N ASP A 423 -14.29 4.82 -2.94
CA ASP A 423 -15.51 5.34 -3.55
C ASP A 423 -15.31 5.77 -5.03
N ALA A 424 -16.41 6.19 -5.67
CA ALA A 424 -16.43 6.61 -7.07
C ALA A 424 -16.16 8.11 -7.31
N ARG A 425 -16.21 8.94 -6.26
CA ARG A 425 -16.14 10.41 -6.25
C ARG A 425 -14.82 10.97 -5.70
N LEU A 426 -13.87 10.10 -5.34
CA LEU A 426 -12.56 10.42 -4.77
C LEU A 426 -12.62 11.02 -3.35
N SER A 427 -13.69 10.76 -2.58
CA SER A 427 -13.85 11.32 -1.23
C SER A 427 -13.23 10.47 -0.10
N GLU A 428 -13.02 9.17 -0.31
CA GLU A 428 -12.61 8.23 0.74
C GLU A 428 -11.28 7.54 0.41
N VAL A 429 -10.20 8.07 0.99
CA VAL A 429 -8.83 7.54 0.89
C VAL A 429 -8.57 6.56 2.03
N VAL A 430 -8.16 5.33 1.73
CA VAL A 430 -7.89 4.29 2.75
C VAL A 430 -6.45 3.76 2.73
N LEU A 431 -5.98 3.38 3.91
CA LEU A 431 -4.68 2.78 4.19
C LEU A 431 -4.89 1.40 4.85
N ASP A 432 -5.40 0.43 4.10
CA ASP A 432 -5.89 -0.85 4.62
C ASP A 432 -5.12 -2.09 4.12
N GLU A 433 -4.20 -1.90 3.18
CA GLU A 433 -3.42 -2.94 2.51
C GLU A 433 -2.20 -3.40 3.33
N PRO A 434 -2.09 -4.69 3.71
CA PRO A 434 -1.01 -5.17 4.57
C PRO A 434 0.39 -4.92 4.01
N LEU A 435 0.62 -5.23 2.73
CA LEU A 435 1.95 -5.02 2.14
C LEU A 435 2.33 -3.53 2.06
N SER A 436 1.37 -2.63 1.77
CA SER A 436 1.62 -1.18 1.74
C SER A 436 2.03 -0.66 3.11
N LEU A 437 1.23 -1.00 4.14
CA LEU A 437 1.44 -0.65 5.53
C LEU A 437 2.76 -1.23 6.06
N LEU A 438 2.97 -2.54 5.95
CA LEU A 438 4.13 -3.22 6.51
C LEU A 438 5.43 -2.89 5.77
N GLY A 439 5.36 -2.56 4.48
CA GLY A 439 6.52 -2.06 3.72
C GLY A 439 6.91 -0.62 4.08
N VAL A 440 5.99 0.18 4.61
CA VAL A 440 6.30 1.46 5.27
C VAL A 440 6.82 1.22 6.69
N ALA A 441 6.17 0.36 7.47
CA ALA A 441 6.62 0.00 8.82
C ALA A 441 8.06 -0.54 8.80
N ARG A 442 8.45 -1.33 7.79
CA ARG A 442 9.81 -1.86 7.64
C ARG A 442 10.87 -0.77 7.35
N LYS A 443 10.47 0.44 6.96
CA LYS A 443 11.39 1.58 6.75
C LYS A 443 11.51 2.47 7.98
N LEU A 444 10.43 2.68 8.73
CA LEU A 444 10.47 3.37 10.03
C LEU A 444 11.08 2.46 11.12
N PHE A 445 10.88 1.15 10.97
CA PHE A 445 11.38 0.08 11.81
C PHE A 445 12.19 -0.93 10.96
N PRO A 446 13.41 -0.53 10.50
CA PRO A 446 14.32 -1.43 9.80
C PRO A 446 14.74 -2.61 10.68
N TYR A 447 15.44 -3.59 10.10
CA TYR A 447 16.19 -4.54 10.93
C TYR A 447 17.32 -3.80 11.65
N PRO A 448 17.72 -4.24 12.87
CA PRO A 448 18.97 -3.81 13.48
C PRO A 448 20.13 -4.01 12.49
N GLU A 449 20.81 -2.93 12.11
CA GLU A 449 21.95 -3.01 11.23
C GLU A 449 23.05 -3.86 11.89
N ARG A 450 23.59 -4.82 11.15
CA ARG A 450 24.83 -5.50 11.52
C ARG A 450 25.98 -4.54 11.24
N GLY A 451 26.18 -3.59 12.16
CA GLY A 451 27.38 -2.78 12.20
C GLY A 451 28.60 -3.66 12.42
N PHE A 452 29.75 -3.20 11.96
CA PHE A 452 31.04 -3.74 12.36
C PHE A 452 31.75 -2.65 13.17
N ASP A 453 32.39 -3.02 14.27
CA ASP A 453 33.19 -2.09 15.06
C ASP A 453 34.51 -1.75 14.34
N ASP A 454 35.33 -0.86 14.93
CA ASP A 454 36.60 -0.45 14.34
C ASP A 454 37.60 -1.62 14.20
N ASP A 455 37.42 -2.72 14.96
CA ASP A 455 38.19 -3.96 14.89
C ASP A 455 37.59 -4.99 13.90
N GLY A 456 36.42 -4.71 13.31
CA GLY A 456 35.75 -5.55 12.33
C GLY A 456 34.84 -6.66 12.91
N ASN A 457 34.50 -6.61 14.20
CA ASN A 457 33.54 -7.54 14.80
C ASN A 457 32.09 -7.09 14.53
N PRO A 458 31.17 -8.00 14.15
CA PRO A 458 29.78 -7.64 13.95
C PRO A 458 29.08 -7.36 15.27
N PHE A 459 28.69 -6.10 15.51
CA PHE A 459 27.82 -5.73 16.63
C PHE A 459 26.40 -5.44 16.15
N ASN A 460 25.42 -6.05 16.81
CA ASN A 460 24.03 -5.62 16.69
C ASN A 460 23.83 -4.45 17.64
N THR A 461 23.73 -3.22 17.15
CA THR A 461 23.19 -2.13 17.98
C THR A 461 21.75 -2.49 18.35
N PRO A 462 21.37 -2.62 19.63
CA PRO A 462 19.97 -2.90 19.97
C PRO A 462 19.12 -1.69 19.58
N ALA A 463 18.38 -1.84 18.50
CA ALA A 463 17.31 -0.91 18.18
C ALA A 463 16.12 -1.31 19.07
N THR A 464 15.88 -0.52 20.10
CA THR A 464 14.79 -0.74 21.06
C THR A 464 13.63 0.20 20.76
N PHE A 465 12.41 -0.20 21.14
CA PHE A 465 11.20 0.60 20.93
C PHE A 465 11.36 2.06 21.39
N LEU A 466 11.92 2.29 22.58
CA LEU A 466 12.16 3.64 23.12
C LEU A 466 13.14 4.48 22.29
N ARG A 467 14.10 3.84 21.60
CA ARG A 467 14.99 4.54 20.66
C ARG A 467 14.21 4.97 19.42
N SER A 468 13.41 4.08 18.84
CA SER A 468 12.55 4.42 17.69
C SER A 468 11.49 5.47 18.04
N LEU A 469 10.94 5.43 19.24
CA LEU A 469 9.99 6.41 19.77
C LEU A 469 10.63 7.79 20.00
N ARG A 470 11.91 7.85 20.39
CA ARG A 470 12.65 9.14 20.46
C ARG A 470 13.06 9.68 19.09
N SER A 471 13.32 8.81 18.11
CA SER A 471 13.56 9.23 16.72
C SER A 471 12.29 9.77 16.06
N HIS A 472 11.11 9.23 16.41
CA HIS A 472 9.83 9.65 15.86
C HIS A 472 8.79 9.71 17.00
N PRO A 473 8.70 10.84 17.74
CA PRO A 473 7.78 10.97 18.85
C PRO A 473 6.32 10.99 18.38
N PRO A 474 5.37 10.44 19.16
CA PRO A 474 3.95 10.69 18.96
C PRO A 474 3.68 12.21 18.95
N ARG A 475 2.71 12.65 18.14
CA ARG A 475 2.27 14.07 18.10
C ARG A 475 0.95 14.30 18.83
N THR A 476 0.17 13.25 19.10
CA THR A 476 -1.14 13.32 19.79
C THR A 476 -1.14 12.48 21.08
N PRO A 477 -1.82 12.92 22.16
CA PRO A 477 -1.95 12.15 23.40
C PRO A 477 -2.49 10.72 23.19
N GLU A 478 -3.46 10.57 22.28
CA GLU A 478 -4.01 9.29 21.83
C GLU A 478 -2.92 8.36 21.26
N ALA A 479 -2.04 8.86 20.39
CA ALA A 479 -0.94 8.06 19.84
C ALA A 479 0.12 7.70 20.90
N LEU A 480 0.33 8.55 21.90
CA LEU A 480 1.17 8.22 23.07
C LEU A 480 0.49 7.14 23.94
N ALA A 481 -0.82 7.19 24.17
CA ALA A 481 -1.54 6.13 24.88
C ALA A 481 -1.48 4.78 24.14
N HIS A 482 -1.67 4.78 22.82
CA HIS A 482 -1.47 3.60 21.97
C HIS A 482 -0.03 3.03 22.09
N CYS A 483 1.00 3.89 22.14
CA CYS A 483 2.38 3.45 22.44
C CYS A 483 2.50 2.83 23.83
N LEU A 484 1.85 3.42 24.83
CA LEU A 484 1.92 3.00 26.22
C LEU A 484 1.27 1.63 26.46
N VAL A 485 0.24 1.24 25.70
CA VAL A 485 -0.35 -0.11 25.75
C VAL A 485 0.72 -1.20 25.60
N ILE A 486 1.41 -1.23 24.46
CA ILE A 486 2.46 -2.21 24.15
C ILE A 486 3.55 -2.17 25.22
N TYR A 487 3.97 -0.97 25.58
CA TYR A 487 5.03 -0.73 26.53
C TYR A 487 4.73 -1.23 27.95
N LEU A 488 3.51 -1.00 28.44
CA LEU A 488 3.10 -1.35 29.79
C LEU A 488 2.93 -2.87 29.95
N THR A 489 2.52 -3.61 28.91
CA THR A 489 2.54 -5.10 28.95
C THR A 489 3.93 -5.65 29.28
N GLN A 490 4.98 -4.98 28.79
CA GLN A 490 6.37 -5.37 29.02
C GLN A 490 6.93 -4.80 30.32
N ALA A 491 6.49 -3.60 30.72
CA ALA A 491 6.87 -3.02 32.00
C ALA A 491 6.31 -3.80 33.20
N PHE A 492 5.14 -4.41 33.10
CA PHE A 492 4.49 -5.18 34.18
C PHE A 492 4.74 -6.70 34.11
N SER A 493 5.94 -7.07 33.66
CA SER A 493 6.55 -8.40 33.72
C SER A 493 6.96 -8.80 35.15
N GLU A 494 6.03 -8.73 36.11
CA GLU A 494 6.28 -8.84 37.56
C GLU A 494 7.23 -7.77 38.16
N ARG A 495 7.48 -6.65 37.49
CA ARG A 495 8.27 -5.55 38.07
C ARG A 495 7.52 -4.87 39.23
N ARG A 496 8.24 -4.18 40.11
CA ARG A 496 7.62 -3.39 41.18
C ARG A 496 6.98 -2.13 40.62
N LEU A 497 5.88 -1.70 41.22
CA LEU A 497 5.17 -0.49 40.80
C LEU A 497 6.08 0.75 40.88
N ASP A 498 6.92 0.86 41.92
CA ASP A 498 7.90 1.94 42.10
C ASP A 498 9.17 1.86 41.23
N GLN A 499 9.30 0.81 40.40
CA GLN A 499 10.29 0.74 39.30
C GLN A 499 9.72 1.26 37.98
N VAL A 500 8.40 1.15 37.77
CA VAL A 500 7.70 1.63 36.57
C VAL A 500 7.27 3.09 36.74
N PHE A 501 6.63 3.39 37.87
CA PHE A 501 6.16 4.73 38.23
C PHE A 501 7.10 5.43 39.22
N SER A 502 6.99 6.75 39.26
CA SER A 502 7.51 7.62 40.32
C SER A 502 6.36 8.03 41.21
N PHE A 503 6.56 7.99 42.52
CA PHE A 503 5.60 8.48 43.53
C PHE A 503 6.18 9.71 44.24
N PRO A 504 5.34 10.56 44.87
CA PRO A 504 5.78 11.50 45.89
C PRO A 504 6.59 10.81 47.00
N ARG A 505 7.23 11.61 47.86
CA ARG A 505 8.00 11.11 49.01
C ARG A 505 7.19 11.34 50.31
N PRO A 506 7.07 10.33 51.19
CA PRO A 506 7.67 9.00 51.12
C PRO A 506 6.96 8.06 50.11
N VAL A 507 7.72 7.22 49.41
CA VAL A 507 7.14 6.26 48.44
C VAL A 507 6.24 5.25 49.18
N PRO A 508 4.96 5.11 48.80
CA PRO A 508 3.99 4.25 49.47
C PRO A 508 4.48 2.82 49.65
N ALA A 509 4.16 2.21 50.80
CA ALA A 509 4.62 0.85 51.12
C ALA A 509 4.08 -0.21 50.13
N TRP A 510 2.92 0.05 49.53
CA TRP A 510 2.28 -0.83 48.57
C TRP A 510 2.90 -0.76 47.16
N ALA A 511 3.43 0.39 46.76
CA ALA A 511 4.11 0.56 45.46
C ALA A 511 5.41 -0.26 45.35
N LYS A 512 5.94 -0.74 46.49
CA LYS A 512 7.12 -1.62 46.56
C LYS A 512 6.80 -3.09 46.24
N LYS A 513 5.53 -3.42 45.99
CA LYS A 513 5.07 -4.77 45.57
C LYS A 513 5.26 -4.95 44.06
N LYS A 514 5.49 -6.19 43.62
CA LYS A 514 5.37 -6.58 42.21
C LYS A 514 3.95 -6.34 41.70
N ALA A 515 3.81 -5.96 40.44
CA ALA A 515 2.53 -5.80 39.75
C ALA A 515 2.53 -6.51 38.38
N GLN A 516 1.35 -6.95 37.95
CA GLN A 516 1.03 -7.50 36.63
C GLN A 516 -0.23 -6.82 36.10
N ILE A 517 -0.39 -6.70 34.77
CA ILE A 517 -1.65 -6.21 34.18
C ILE A 517 -2.70 -7.33 34.21
N ALA A 518 -3.90 -7.01 34.64
CA ALA A 518 -5.05 -7.90 34.64
C ALA A 518 -6.02 -7.54 33.51
N ARG A 519 -6.37 -8.53 32.69
CA ARG A 519 -7.55 -8.51 31.82
C ARG A 519 -8.69 -9.19 32.56
N PHE A 520 -9.86 -8.58 32.52
CA PHE A 520 -11.13 -9.13 33.01
C PHE A 520 -12.10 -9.37 31.84
N TYR A 521 -12.91 -10.41 31.94
CA TYR A 521 -13.91 -10.81 30.93
C TYR A 521 -14.95 -11.73 31.57
N PHE A 522 -16.13 -11.86 30.95
CA PHE A 522 -17.10 -12.89 31.33
C PHE A 522 -16.81 -14.19 30.57
N ASP A 523 -16.95 -15.34 31.23
CA ASP A 523 -16.89 -16.66 30.59
C ASP A 523 -18.26 -17.12 30.04
N GLU A 524 -18.30 -18.31 29.43
CA GLU A 524 -19.51 -18.91 28.85
C GLU A 524 -20.67 -19.10 29.85
N GLY A 525 -20.42 -18.98 31.16
CA GLY A 525 -21.41 -19.05 32.22
C GLY A 525 -21.71 -17.71 32.90
N ASP A 526 -21.40 -16.59 32.25
CA ASP A 526 -21.51 -15.21 32.79
C ASP A 526 -20.70 -14.97 34.09
N ASN A 527 -19.67 -15.78 34.36
CA ASN A 527 -18.82 -15.58 35.54
C ASN A 527 -17.68 -14.61 35.21
N LEU A 528 -17.35 -13.72 36.16
CA LEU A 528 -16.24 -12.79 36.01
C LEU A 528 -14.89 -13.52 36.11
N ALA A 529 -14.32 -13.83 34.95
CA ALA A 529 -13.01 -14.44 34.79
C ALA A 529 -11.90 -13.37 34.69
N GLN A 530 -10.66 -13.80 34.90
CA GLN A 530 -9.48 -12.95 34.76
C GLN A 530 -8.32 -13.71 34.10
N SER A 531 -7.49 -13.00 33.34
CA SER A 531 -6.20 -13.49 32.83
C SER A 531 -5.13 -12.43 33.08
N MET A 532 -3.94 -12.82 33.53
CA MET A 532 -2.81 -11.90 33.58
C MET A 532 -2.26 -11.73 32.17
N VAL A 533 -2.00 -10.49 31.75
CA VAL A 533 -1.35 -10.24 30.47
C VAL A 533 0.11 -10.68 30.57
N VAL A 534 0.54 -11.57 29.69
CA VAL A 534 1.91 -12.07 29.71
C VAL A 534 2.86 -11.14 28.93
N PRO A 535 4.15 -11.12 29.26
CA PRO A 535 5.16 -10.62 28.34
C PRO A 535 5.00 -11.32 26.99
N ASP A 536 5.17 -10.54 25.93
CA ASP A 536 5.04 -10.94 24.53
C ASP A 536 3.60 -11.31 24.12
N GLU A 537 2.58 -10.77 24.79
CA GLU A 537 1.17 -10.91 24.36
C GLU A 537 0.76 -9.98 23.20
N TYR A 538 1.54 -8.93 22.91
CA TYR A 538 1.44 -8.15 21.66
C TYR A 538 1.61 -9.01 20.38
N GLU A 539 2.18 -10.20 20.54
CA GLU A 539 2.38 -11.20 19.48
C GLU A 539 1.11 -12.05 19.25
N SER A 540 0.08 -11.92 20.08
CA SER A 540 -1.18 -12.62 19.88
C SER A 540 -2.11 -11.88 18.92
N PHE A 541 -3.03 -12.59 18.25
CA PHE A 541 -4.05 -11.96 17.40
C PHE A 541 -5.25 -11.39 18.20
N ARG A 542 -5.15 -11.28 19.53
CA ARG A 542 -6.14 -10.64 20.41
C ARG A 542 -5.72 -9.20 20.71
N PRO A 543 -6.60 -8.19 20.57
CA PRO A 543 -6.25 -6.81 20.88
C PRO A 543 -5.93 -6.64 22.36
N LEU A 544 -4.98 -5.75 22.66
CA LEU A 544 -4.60 -5.41 24.03
C LEU A 544 -5.52 -4.33 24.60
N ALA A 545 -5.93 -3.37 23.77
CA ALA A 545 -6.80 -2.25 24.10
C ALA A 545 -8.12 -2.27 23.32
N THR A 546 -9.17 -1.70 23.89
CA THR A 546 -10.36 -1.23 23.16
C THR A 546 -10.24 0.28 23.03
N ALA A 547 -10.38 0.86 21.83
CA ALA A 547 -10.70 2.29 21.71
C ALA A 547 -12.23 2.43 21.72
N THR A 548 -12.75 3.34 22.55
CA THR A 548 -14.20 3.54 22.71
C THR A 548 -14.65 4.83 22.07
N SER A 549 -15.87 4.87 21.54
CA SER A 549 -16.44 6.07 20.90
C SER A 549 -17.25 6.96 21.86
N SER A 550 -17.41 6.55 23.12
CA SER A 550 -18.25 7.22 24.12
C SER A 550 -17.83 6.89 25.56
N ILE A 551 -18.38 7.62 26.53
CA ILE A 551 -18.18 7.38 27.97
C ILE A 551 -18.95 6.12 28.38
N GLU A 552 -20.11 5.87 27.79
CA GLU A 552 -20.92 4.67 28.00
C GLU A 552 -20.15 3.40 27.61
N GLU A 553 -19.49 3.39 26.45
CA GLU A 553 -18.61 2.29 26.05
C GLU A 553 -17.36 2.14 26.94
N THR A 554 -16.86 3.25 27.50
CA THR A 554 -15.77 3.22 28.50
C THR A 554 -16.23 2.53 29.77
N ILE A 555 -17.41 2.90 30.28
CA ILE A 555 -18.01 2.29 31.47
C ILE A 555 -18.36 0.81 31.18
N GLU A 556 -18.84 0.45 29.99
CA GLU A 556 -19.02 -0.97 29.61
C GLU A 556 -17.72 -1.78 29.64
N TRP A 557 -16.59 -1.19 29.24
CA TRP A 557 -15.29 -1.84 29.38
C TRP A 557 -14.86 -1.97 30.85
N MET A 558 -15.12 -0.96 31.68
CA MET A 558 -14.87 -1.04 33.14
C MET A 558 -15.78 -2.06 33.83
N GLU A 559 -17.01 -2.24 33.35
CA GLU A 559 -17.96 -3.33 33.65
C GLU A 559 -17.52 -4.68 33.02
N HIS A 560 -16.32 -4.77 32.45
CA HIS A 560 -15.66 -5.96 31.90
C HIS A 560 -16.29 -6.59 30.65
N LYS A 561 -17.28 -5.96 30.01
CA LYS A 561 -18.03 -6.49 28.85
C LYS A 561 -17.22 -6.62 27.56
N ARG A 562 -16.04 -6.00 27.47
CA ARG A 562 -15.24 -5.87 26.23
C ARG A 562 -13.96 -6.73 26.21
N GLY A 563 -13.55 -7.32 27.33
CA GLY A 563 -12.47 -8.32 27.38
C GLY A 563 -11.05 -7.89 27.00
N THR A 564 -10.75 -6.61 26.80
CA THR A 564 -9.38 -6.11 26.56
C THR A 564 -8.68 -5.71 27.86
N ALA A 565 -7.35 -5.76 27.91
CA ALA A 565 -6.57 -5.43 29.10
C ALA A 565 -6.47 -3.92 29.38
N PHE A 566 -6.64 -3.11 28.34
CA PHE A 566 -6.67 -1.65 28.39
C PHE A 566 -7.94 -1.12 27.71
N CYS A 567 -8.30 0.12 28.04
CA CYS A 567 -9.21 0.97 27.28
C CYS A 567 -8.54 2.31 26.97
N ILE A 568 -8.76 2.81 25.77
CA ILE A 568 -8.43 4.17 25.33
C ILE A 568 -9.77 4.91 25.23
N PRO A 569 -10.15 5.66 26.28
CA PRO A 569 -11.49 6.22 26.40
C PRO A 569 -11.66 7.48 25.54
N SER A 570 -12.91 7.79 25.18
CA SER A 570 -13.25 9.06 24.50
C SER A 570 -13.37 10.21 25.52
N SER A 571 -12.27 10.54 26.21
CA SER A 571 -12.21 11.57 27.26
C SER A 571 -11.05 12.54 27.03
N GLU A 572 -11.25 13.83 27.31
CA GLU A 572 -10.16 14.82 27.36
C GLU A 572 -9.32 14.74 28.65
N ASN A 573 -9.79 14.02 29.69
CA ASN A 573 -9.14 13.98 31.01
C ASN A 573 -8.28 12.73 31.24
N VAL A 574 -8.48 11.66 30.48
CA VAL A 574 -7.71 10.40 30.57
C VAL A 574 -7.57 9.79 29.19
N GLU A 575 -6.37 9.33 28.81
CA GLU A 575 -6.13 8.66 27.52
C GLU A 575 -5.92 7.14 27.64
N LEU A 576 -5.71 6.60 28.85
CA LEU A 576 -5.53 5.16 29.04
C LEU A 576 -6.05 4.68 30.41
N LEU A 577 -6.88 3.64 30.39
CA LEU A 577 -7.42 2.93 31.55
C LEU A 577 -6.97 1.46 31.54
N PHE A 578 -6.54 0.92 32.69
CA PHE A 578 -6.18 -0.50 32.86
C PHE A 578 -6.20 -0.93 34.33
N ALA A 579 -6.23 -2.24 34.59
CA ALA A 579 -6.19 -2.80 35.95
C ALA A 579 -4.82 -3.47 36.25
N LEU A 580 -4.30 -3.25 37.45
CA LEU A 580 -3.08 -3.89 37.94
C LEU A 580 -3.36 -4.83 39.12
N LYS A 581 -2.87 -6.07 39.03
CA LYS A 581 -2.82 -7.04 40.13
C LYS A 581 -1.50 -6.92 40.88
N LEU A 582 -1.56 -6.62 42.16
CA LEU A 582 -0.42 -6.57 43.06
C LEU A 582 -0.10 -7.95 43.64
N ALA A 583 1.15 -8.17 44.07
CA ALA A 583 1.64 -9.41 44.68
C ALA A 583 0.87 -9.92 45.94
N GLY A 584 -0.07 -9.14 46.49
CA GLY A 584 -1.01 -9.58 47.55
C GLY A 584 -2.37 -10.08 47.03
N GLY A 585 -2.50 -10.30 45.72
CA GLY A 585 -3.75 -10.67 45.04
C GLY A 585 -4.81 -9.57 45.01
N ALA A 586 -4.45 -8.33 45.35
CA ALA A 586 -5.34 -7.17 45.34
C ALA A 586 -5.14 -6.35 44.05
N PHE A 587 -6.17 -5.63 43.62
CA PHE A 587 -6.25 -4.96 42.33
C PHE A 587 -6.42 -3.45 42.48
N VAL A 588 -5.84 -2.69 41.56
CA VAL A 588 -5.91 -1.23 41.52
C VAL A 588 -6.23 -0.82 40.08
N TRP A 589 -7.25 0.01 39.88
CA TRP A 589 -7.49 0.68 38.60
C TRP A 589 -6.41 1.74 38.37
N VAL A 590 -6.00 1.95 37.12
CA VAL A 590 -5.07 3.04 36.75
C VAL A 590 -5.75 3.89 35.69
N ALA A 591 -5.91 5.19 35.98
CA ALA A 591 -6.25 6.20 34.98
C ALA A 591 -5.00 7.00 34.65
N LEU A 592 -4.60 6.98 33.39
CA LEU A 592 -3.37 7.61 32.92
C LEU A 592 -3.67 8.76 31.94
N LYS A 593 -3.21 9.96 32.31
CA LYS A 593 -3.11 11.12 31.43
C LYS A 593 -1.82 11.04 30.62
N ALA A 594 -1.90 11.19 29.30
CA ALA A 594 -0.79 11.25 28.37
C ALA A 594 -0.53 12.71 27.95
N MET A 595 0.68 13.22 28.18
CA MET A 595 1.07 14.59 27.86
C MET A 595 2.19 14.63 26.82
N ILE A 596 2.08 15.56 25.86
CA ILE A 596 3.12 15.81 24.84
C ILE A 596 3.46 17.31 24.87
N PRO A 597 4.21 17.75 25.90
CA PRO A 597 4.49 19.16 26.12
C PRO A 597 5.70 19.61 25.27
N SER A 598 5.60 20.81 24.68
CA SER A 598 6.74 21.46 24.00
C SER A 598 7.79 22.02 24.97
N GLU A 599 7.42 22.20 26.24
CA GLU A 599 8.22 22.81 27.30
C GLU A 599 8.24 21.93 28.57
N PRO A 600 9.07 22.21 29.59
CA PRO A 600 9.05 21.46 30.84
C PRO A 600 7.75 21.67 31.63
N ILE A 601 7.01 20.58 31.90
CA ILE A 601 5.74 20.62 32.65
C ILE A 601 5.92 21.32 34.00
N HIS A 602 5.05 22.30 34.25
CA HIS A 602 5.01 23.04 35.51
C HIS A 602 4.20 22.31 36.58
N SER A 603 4.45 22.62 37.86
CA SER A 603 3.74 21.98 38.98
C SER A 603 2.22 22.16 38.91
N ALA A 604 1.75 23.36 38.56
CA ALA A 604 0.32 23.67 38.45
C ALA A 604 -0.37 22.89 37.31
N GLU A 605 0.32 22.62 36.20
CA GLU A 605 -0.20 21.80 35.09
C GLU A 605 -0.34 20.34 35.53
N LEU A 606 0.63 19.85 36.32
CA LEU A 606 0.62 18.50 36.86
C LEU A 606 -0.42 18.32 37.98
N GLU A 607 -0.61 19.34 38.84
CA GLU A 607 -1.68 19.40 39.85
C GLU A 607 -3.06 19.42 39.18
N ALA A 608 -3.24 20.19 38.10
CA ALA A 608 -4.46 20.16 37.29
C ALA A 608 -4.69 18.79 36.64
N ALA A 609 -3.66 18.16 36.05
CA ALA A 609 -3.77 16.82 35.48
C ALA A 609 -4.17 15.76 36.53
N PHE A 610 -3.62 15.80 37.74
CA PHE A 610 -4.05 14.91 38.84
C PHE A 610 -5.45 15.24 39.37
N SER A 611 -5.91 16.48 39.26
CA SER A 611 -7.28 16.89 39.65
C SER A 611 -8.32 16.42 38.64
N ASN A 612 -7.99 16.42 37.35
CA ASN A 612 -8.84 15.93 36.26
C ASN A 612 -8.92 14.39 36.20
N LEU A 613 -8.00 13.67 36.86
CA LEU A 613 -8.03 12.21 37.02
C LEU A 613 -8.79 11.75 38.29
N GLY A 614 -9.46 12.65 39.00
CA GLY A 614 -10.32 12.32 40.14
C GLY A 614 -11.54 11.48 39.71
N THR A 615 -12.12 10.73 40.65
CA THR A 615 -13.32 9.90 40.39
C THR A 615 -14.49 10.70 39.84
N ASP A 616 -14.65 11.93 40.34
CA ASP A 616 -15.76 12.85 40.10
C ASP A 616 -15.48 13.77 38.89
N SER A 617 -14.32 13.61 38.24
CA SER A 617 -13.84 14.47 37.14
C SER A 617 -13.29 13.68 35.93
N LEU A 618 -13.12 12.36 36.05
CA LEU A 618 -12.46 11.48 35.07
C LEU A 618 -13.01 11.59 33.64
N PHE A 619 -14.31 11.88 33.50
CA PHE A 619 -14.99 12.06 32.22
C PHE A 619 -15.66 13.43 32.06
N GLY A 620 -15.35 14.40 32.94
CA GLY A 620 -15.99 15.71 32.97
C GLY A 620 -17.42 15.65 33.52
N ASP A 621 -18.26 16.62 33.12
CA ASP A 621 -19.65 16.72 33.55
C ASP A 621 -20.50 15.59 32.93
N ILE A 622 -20.71 14.50 33.68
CA ILE A 622 -21.61 13.39 33.33
C ILE A 622 -22.87 13.40 34.22
N ASP A 623 -23.94 12.73 33.80
CA ASP A 623 -25.17 12.66 34.60
C ASP A 623 -25.06 11.69 35.81
N ASP A 624 -25.96 11.86 36.78
CA ASP A 624 -26.00 11.08 38.03
C ASP A 624 -26.07 9.56 37.79
N GLN A 625 -26.68 9.10 36.68
CA GLN A 625 -26.81 7.69 36.34
C GLN A 625 -25.50 7.14 35.77
N LEU A 626 -24.78 7.91 34.95
CA LEU A 626 -23.44 7.56 34.48
C LEU A 626 -22.40 7.62 35.61
N GLN A 627 -22.46 8.61 36.50
CA GLN A 627 -21.59 8.66 37.69
C GLN A 627 -21.86 7.46 38.61
N SER A 628 -23.12 7.15 38.91
CA SER A 628 -23.45 5.97 39.74
C SER A 628 -22.99 4.64 39.11
N ARG A 629 -22.94 4.54 37.77
CA ARG A 629 -22.34 3.38 37.08
C ARG A 629 -20.82 3.40 37.12
N LEU A 630 -20.18 4.56 36.98
CA LEU A 630 -18.72 4.70 37.12
C LEU A 630 -18.27 4.28 38.52
N ASP A 631 -18.95 4.74 39.57
CA ASP A 631 -18.64 4.37 40.96
C ASP A 631 -18.77 2.85 41.17
N GLN A 632 -19.83 2.23 40.64
CA GLN A 632 -20.02 0.78 40.66
C GLN A 632 -18.93 0.05 39.86
N ALA A 633 -18.50 0.58 38.71
CA ALA A 633 -17.46 -0.01 37.87
C ALA A 633 -16.05 0.16 38.48
N LEU A 634 -15.81 1.21 39.26
CA LEU A 634 -14.60 1.38 40.07
C LEU A 634 -14.52 0.33 41.20
N ASP A 635 -15.66 -0.03 41.79
CA ASP A 635 -15.78 -1.08 42.82
C ASP A 635 -15.99 -2.51 42.28
N SER A 636 -15.97 -2.72 40.96
CA SER A 636 -16.12 -4.05 40.33
C SER A 636 -14.97 -5.03 40.61
N LEU A 637 -13.79 -4.52 40.99
CA LEU A 637 -12.58 -5.32 41.14
C LEU A 637 -12.69 -6.31 42.32
N PRO A 638 -12.47 -7.64 42.12
CA PRO A 638 -12.75 -8.66 43.14
C PRO A 638 -12.03 -8.55 44.50
N LYS A 639 -11.00 -7.70 44.59
CA LYS A 639 -10.27 -7.39 45.83
C LYS A 639 -9.54 -6.06 45.68
N THR A 640 -10.22 -4.96 45.97
CA THR A 640 -9.66 -3.60 45.89
C THR A 640 -8.35 -3.45 46.68
N GLY A 641 -7.43 -2.66 46.13
CA GLY A 641 -6.14 -2.35 46.70
C GLY A 641 -6.19 -1.24 47.77
N PRO A 642 -5.02 -0.69 48.14
CA PRO A 642 -4.93 0.39 49.12
C PRO A 642 -5.43 1.75 48.58
N CYS A 643 -5.54 1.90 47.27
CA CYS A 643 -6.38 2.89 46.60
C CYS A 643 -7.32 2.18 45.62
N LYS A 644 -8.49 2.78 45.32
CA LYS A 644 -9.39 2.29 44.25
C LYS A 644 -8.76 2.55 42.88
N LEU A 645 -8.35 3.80 42.68
CA LEU A 645 -7.80 4.35 41.45
C LEU A 645 -6.39 4.90 41.73
N LEU A 646 -5.45 4.63 40.83
CA LEU A 646 -4.12 5.23 40.76
C LEU A 646 -4.16 6.28 39.65
N ARG A 647 -4.03 7.55 40.03
CA ARG A 647 -4.00 8.70 39.12
C ARG A 647 -2.58 8.85 38.59
N ALA A 648 -2.37 8.51 37.32
CA ALA A 648 -1.05 8.49 36.70
C ALA A 648 -0.90 9.57 35.62
N VAL A 649 0.25 10.23 35.55
CA VAL A 649 0.59 11.15 34.46
C VAL A 649 1.86 10.72 33.76
N SER A 650 1.81 10.56 32.43
CA SER A 650 2.97 10.28 31.58
C SER A 650 3.27 11.46 30.68
N SER A 651 4.54 11.71 30.38
CA SER A 651 4.96 12.77 29.47
C SER A 651 6.05 12.28 28.52
N PHE A 652 6.00 12.72 27.27
CA PHE A 652 7.01 12.43 26.25
C PHE A 652 7.08 13.55 25.20
N PRO A 653 8.27 13.94 24.67
CA PRO A 653 9.61 13.43 25.01
C PRO A 653 10.16 13.96 26.35
N THR A 654 9.51 14.97 26.93
CA THR A 654 9.96 15.70 28.14
C THR A 654 9.69 14.91 29.42
N GLU A 655 10.66 14.82 30.33
CA GLU A 655 10.50 14.13 31.62
C GLU A 655 9.86 15.01 32.71
N ILE A 656 9.00 14.40 33.54
CA ILE A 656 8.36 15.07 34.68
C ILE A 656 9.28 15.05 35.90
N THR A 657 9.90 16.18 36.20
CA THR A 657 10.84 16.34 37.34
C THR A 657 10.19 16.92 38.61
N VAL A 658 9.07 17.64 38.45
CA VAL A 658 8.42 18.46 39.50
C VAL A 658 7.55 17.70 40.51
N LEU A 659 7.51 16.36 40.47
CA LEU A 659 6.65 15.54 41.34
C LEU A 659 6.93 15.72 42.85
N ASN A 660 8.16 16.05 43.24
CA ASN A 660 8.52 16.28 44.65
C ASN A 660 8.25 17.72 45.14
N SER A 661 7.73 18.59 44.27
CA SER A 661 7.46 20.02 44.55
C SER A 661 5.98 20.39 44.41
N LEU A 662 5.10 19.40 44.27
CA LEU A 662 3.65 19.63 44.28
C LEU A 662 3.19 19.96 45.71
N SER A 663 2.19 20.83 45.80
CA SER A 663 1.53 21.27 47.04
C SER A 663 0.47 20.31 47.56
N VAL A 664 0.27 19.19 46.86
CA VAL A 664 -0.68 18.10 47.14
C VAL A 664 -0.65 17.68 48.61
N ASN A 665 -1.85 17.42 49.16
CA ASN A 665 -2.02 17.06 50.57
C ASN A 665 -1.16 15.83 50.92
N ALA A 666 -0.50 15.87 52.09
CA ALA A 666 0.51 14.88 52.50
C ALA A 666 -0.03 13.49 52.90
N GLY A 667 -1.11 13.04 52.24
CA GLY A 667 -1.73 11.73 52.36
C GLY A 667 -2.36 11.19 51.06
N GLU A 668 -2.21 11.88 49.92
CA GLU A 668 -2.65 11.38 48.60
C GLU A 668 -1.65 10.33 48.07
N ASP A 669 -1.73 9.14 48.66
CA ASP A 669 -0.93 7.93 48.36
C ASP A 669 -1.22 7.34 46.95
N ASP A 670 -2.10 7.97 46.18
CA ASP A 670 -2.73 7.49 44.94
C ASP A 670 -2.30 8.24 43.66
N ILE A 671 -1.39 9.21 43.74
CA ILE A 671 -0.83 9.92 42.57
C ILE A 671 0.56 9.39 42.16
N ALA A 672 0.83 9.33 40.84
CA ALA A 672 2.09 8.84 40.29
C ALA A 672 2.46 9.43 38.92
N THR A 673 3.75 9.38 38.53
CA THR A 673 4.20 9.71 37.17
C THR A 673 4.95 8.58 36.48
N LEU A 674 4.65 8.35 35.21
CA LEU A 674 5.30 7.32 34.39
C LEU A 674 6.54 7.91 33.70
N SER A 675 7.74 7.56 34.15
CA SER A 675 8.99 7.97 33.50
C SER A 675 9.45 6.91 32.51
N LEU A 676 9.30 7.22 31.21
CA LEU A 676 9.81 6.41 30.11
C LEU A 676 11.33 6.23 30.16
N ALA A 677 12.07 7.18 30.73
CA ALA A 677 13.54 7.10 30.85
C ALA A 677 14.03 6.11 31.92
N ARG A 678 13.36 6.00 33.08
CA ARG A 678 13.69 4.99 34.11
C ARG A 678 13.65 3.56 33.57
N LEU A 679 12.73 3.33 32.66
CA LEU A 679 12.49 2.05 32.00
C LEU A 679 13.42 1.85 30.79
N GLN A 680 13.93 2.92 30.17
CA GLN A 680 15.05 2.86 29.22
C GLN A 680 16.38 2.44 29.87
N ALA A 681 16.52 2.58 31.21
CA ALA A 681 17.69 2.11 31.94
C ALA A 681 17.67 0.60 32.24
N GLN A 682 16.61 -0.13 31.83
CA GLN A 682 16.45 -1.56 32.07
C GLN A 682 17.01 -2.41 30.92
N PRO A 683 17.47 -3.65 31.19
CA PRO A 683 18.00 -4.55 30.16
C PRO A 683 16.89 -5.13 29.27
N ASP A 684 15.74 -5.48 29.83
CA ASP A 684 14.59 -6.03 29.10
C ASP A 684 13.76 -4.88 28.50
N GLN A 685 14.30 -4.34 27.40
CA GLN A 685 13.62 -3.42 26.48
C GLN A 685 13.05 -4.18 25.28
N VAL A 686 11.85 -3.81 24.86
CA VAL A 686 11.20 -4.30 23.64
C VAL A 686 12.11 -4.02 22.44
N MET A 687 12.46 -5.05 21.68
CA MET A 687 13.28 -4.91 20.48
C MET A 687 12.43 -4.38 19.33
N GLN A 688 13.08 -3.73 18.36
CA GLN A 688 12.44 -3.24 17.14
C GLN A 688 11.85 -4.38 16.27
N MET A 689 12.32 -5.63 16.46
CA MET A 689 11.71 -6.81 15.84
C MET A 689 10.39 -7.17 16.50
N ASP A 690 10.36 -7.29 17.83
CA ASP A 690 9.17 -7.57 18.61
C ASP A 690 8.06 -6.52 18.33
N LEU A 691 8.46 -5.25 18.24
CA LEU A 691 7.63 -4.13 17.81
C LEU A 691 7.07 -4.35 16.39
N PHE A 692 7.92 -4.74 15.43
CA PHE A 692 7.47 -4.99 14.06
C PHE A 692 6.52 -6.19 13.98
N ASP A 693 6.76 -7.25 14.75
CA ASP A 693 5.88 -8.42 14.84
C ASP A 693 4.50 -8.05 15.45
N ALA A 694 4.46 -7.10 16.41
CA ALA A 694 3.21 -6.49 16.87
C ALA A 694 2.51 -5.65 15.79
N ILE A 695 3.24 -4.86 14.98
CA ILE A 695 2.64 -4.12 13.85
C ILE A 695 2.08 -5.11 12.83
N VAL A 696 2.78 -6.22 12.55
CA VAL A 696 2.28 -7.32 11.72
C VAL A 696 0.99 -7.89 12.29
N ALA A 697 0.96 -8.26 13.58
CA ALA A 697 -0.23 -8.78 14.23
C ALA A 697 -1.42 -7.83 14.07
N GLY A 698 -1.25 -6.54 14.41
CA GLY A 698 -2.27 -5.51 14.30
C GLY A 698 -2.78 -5.24 12.88
N VAL A 699 -1.89 -4.95 11.93
CA VAL A 699 -2.23 -4.65 10.52
C VAL A 699 -2.90 -5.84 9.82
N VAL A 700 -2.53 -7.06 10.20
CA VAL A 700 -3.11 -8.29 9.67
C VAL A 700 -4.46 -8.57 10.33
N ALA A 701 -4.56 -8.50 11.66
CA ALA A 701 -5.77 -8.73 12.44
C ALA A 701 -6.88 -7.71 12.15
N GLY A 702 -6.56 -6.44 11.92
CA GLY A 702 -7.53 -5.36 11.71
C GLY A 702 -8.38 -5.43 10.44
N SER A 703 -8.30 -6.55 9.72
CA SER A 703 -9.31 -6.96 8.73
C SER A 703 -10.55 -7.63 9.35
N LYS A 704 -10.60 -7.87 10.66
CA LYS A 704 -11.78 -8.38 11.42
C LYS A 704 -12.95 -7.37 11.51
N ARG A 705 -13.32 -6.68 10.43
CA ARG A 705 -14.51 -5.83 10.35
C ARG A 705 -15.80 -6.67 10.35
N LYS A 706 -16.29 -7.03 11.55
CA LYS A 706 -17.62 -7.65 11.81
C LYS A 706 -17.99 -8.83 10.89
N SER A 707 -17.04 -9.72 10.64
CA SER A 707 -17.28 -10.99 9.93
C SER A 707 -17.93 -12.00 10.88
N ARG A 708 -19.27 -12.12 10.82
CA ARG A 708 -20.07 -13.08 11.61
C ARG A 708 -19.58 -14.54 11.51
N PHE A 709 -18.87 -14.88 10.43
CA PHE A 709 -18.42 -16.24 10.13
C PHE A 709 -17.31 -16.78 11.05
N ASP A 710 -16.58 -15.90 11.76
CA ASP A 710 -15.47 -16.32 12.62
C ASP A 710 -15.98 -16.77 14.03
N GLU A 711 -17.13 -16.26 14.49
CA GLU A 711 -17.77 -16.65 15.77
C GLU A 711 -18.25 -18.11 15.75
N GLU A 712 -18.69 -18.60 14.59
CA GLU A 712 -19.22 -19.97 14.41
C GLU A 712 -18.12 -21.00 14.07
N ASN A 713 -16.83 -20.61 13.98
CA ASN A 713 -15.73 -21.47 13.47
C ASN A 713 -14.47 -21.57 14.36
N GLU A 714 -14.48 -21.07 15.60
CA GLU A 714 -13.29 -21.13 16.48
C GLU A 714 -12.77 -22.55 16.75
N GLY A 715 -13.60 -23.60 16.58
CA GLY A 715 -13.20 -25.00 16.76
C GLY A 715 -12.41 -25.65 15.61
N GLY A 716 -12.27 -25.01 14.44
CA GLY A 716 -11.81 -25.67 13.21
C GLY A 716 -10.40 -25.30 12.71
N TYR A 717 -9.90 -24.10 13.00
CA TYR A 717 -8.65 -23.58 12.42
C TYR A 717 -7.65 -23.21 13.51
N GLY A 718 -6.47 -23.85 13.47
CA GLY A 718 -5.48 -23.82 14.56
C GLY A 718 -5.06 -22.41 15.00
N VAL A 719 -4.84 -22.27 16.32
CA VAL A 719 -4.41 -21.02 16.96
C VAL A 719 -3.10 -20.53 16.33
N LEU A 720 -3.14 -19.32 15.78
CA LEU A 720 -2.03 -18.75 15.02
C LEU A 720 -0.94 -18.21 15.95
N GLU A 721 0.26 -18.78 15.84
CA GLU A 721 1.44 -18.42 16.61
C GLU A 721 2.45 -17.59 15.80
N THR A 722 3.18 -16.73 16.51
CA THR A 722 4.15 -15.77 15.98
C THR A 722 5.60 -16.14 16.33
N SER A 723 6.56 -15.30 15.90
CA SER A 723 7.95 -15.72 15.70
C SER A 723 8.71 -16.04 16.99
N THR A 724 8.54 -15.24 18.04
CA THR A 724 9.36 -15.35 19.26
C THR A 724 8.82 -16.44 20.17
N LYS A 725 7.50 -16.56 20.28
CA LYS A 725 6.84 -17.64 21.05
C LYS A 725 7.21 -19.02 20.53
N ARG A 726 7.04 -19.32 19.22
CA ARG A 726 7.47 -20.63 18.68
C ARG A 726 8.96 -20.87 18.85
N ARG A 727 9.84 -19.86 18.70
CA ARG A 727 11.30 -20.02 18.91
C ARG A 727 11.68 -20.44 20.32
N ARG A 728 10.93 -20.03 21.35
CA ARG A 728 11.12 -20.52 22.72
C ARG A 728 10.56 -21.95 22.85
N VAL A 729 9.36 -22.21 22.35
CA VAL A 729 8.70 -23.54 22.41
C VAL A 729 9.53 -24.64 21.71
N THR A 730 10.08 -24.39 20.52
CA THR A 730 10.91 -25.37 19.77
C THR A 730 12.25 -25.68 20.43
N ASN A 731 12.73 -24.79 21.32
CA ASN A 731 13.96 -25.01 22.10
C ASN A 731 13.69 -25.70 23.45
N ILE A 732 12.43 -25.85 23.86
CA ILE A 732 12.02 -26.32 25.20
C ILE A 732 11.22 -27.64 25.13
N SER A 733 10.41 -27.83 24.08
CA SER A 733 9.51 -28.99 23.95
C SER A 733 10.03 -30.02 22.94
N GLY A 734 10.70 -31.06 23.43
CA GLY A 734 11.18 -32.19 22.64
C GLY A 734 10.10 -33.21 22.25
N PHE A 735 8.85 -32.77 22.04
CA PHE A 735 7.71 -33.63 21.76
C PHE A 735 7.19 -33.44 20.32
N PRO A 736 6.96 -34.52 19.56
CA PRO A 736 6.41 -34.42 18.20
C PRO A 736 4.92 -34.06 18.25
N VAL A 737 4.57 -32.94 17.61
CA VAL A 737 3.18 -32.61 17.26
C VAL A 737 2.73 -33.55 16.13
N PRO A 738 1.47 -34.05 16.11
CA PRO A 738 0.96 -34.86 15.00
C PRO A 738 0.99 -34.06 13.68
N VAL A 739 1.90 -34.43 12.77
CA VAL A 739 1.99 -33.81 11.45
C VAL A 739 0.79 -34.27 10.61
N PRO A 740 -0.01 -33.37 10.01
CA PRO A 740 -1.08 -33.76 9.11
C PRO A 740 -0.49 -34.46 7.87
N HIS A 741 -0.81 -35.74 7.68
CA HIS A 741 -0.38 -36.54 6.54
C HIS A 741 -1.09 -36.10 5.24
N VAL A 742 -0.58 -35.03 4.62
CA VAL A 742 -1.01 -34.59 3.28
C VAL A 742 -0.15 -35.26 2.23
N SER A 743 -0.55 -36.46 1.78
CA SER A 743 0.13 -37.19 0.71
C SER A 743 -0.05 -36.49 -0.64
N TRP A 744 0.96 -35.73 -1.07
CA TRP A 744 0.98 -35.02 -2.35
C TRP A 744 1.31 -35.89 -3.57
N ASP A 745 1.44 -37.21 -3.40
CA ASP A 745 1.77 -38.18 -4.45
C ASP A 745 0.59 -38.51 -5.36
N GLY A 746 0.01 -37.46 -5.97
CA GLY A 746 -0.92 -37.56 -7.09
C GLY A 746 -0.23 -38.00 -8.39
N ARG A 747 0.45 -39.15 -8.37
CA ARG A 747 0.75 -39.86 -9.62
C ARG A 747 -0.57 -40.31 -10.25
N PRO A 748 -0.67 -40.34 -11.59
CA PRO A 748 -1.67 -41.18 -12.23
C PRO A 748 -1.51 -42.61 -11.71
N GLN A 749 -2.61 -43.27 -11.37
CA GLN A 749 -2.58 -44.74 -11.35
C GLN A 749 -2.31 -45.22 -12.78
N PRO A 750 -1.62 -46.35 -12.98
CA PRO A 750 -1.74 -47.04 -14.26
C PRO A 750 -3.23 -47.32 -14.50
N GLU A 751 -3.68 -47.12 -15.73
CA GLU A 751 -5.02 -47.53 -16.13
C GLU A 751 -5.12 -49.06 -16.00
N PRO A 752 -6.29 -49.62 -15.64
CA PRO A 752 -6.44 -51.06 -15.50
C PRO A 752 -6.12 -51.73 -16.85
N GLU A 753 -5.41 -52.85 -16.77
CA GLU A 753 -5.09 -53.69 -17.93
C GLU A 753 -6.41 -54.14 -18.58
N GLU A 754 -6.72 -53.63 -19.78
CA GLU A 754 -7.83 -54.13 -20.59
C GLU A 754 -7.46 -55.53 -21.12
N GLU A 755 -8.40 -56.47 -21.07
CA GLU A 755 -8.15 -57.87 -21.45
C GLU A 755 -7.87 -57.98 -22.95
N GLU A 756 -6.72 -58.53 -23.32
CA GLU A 756 -6.27 -58.67 -24.71
C GLU A 756 -7.16 -59.67 -25.48
N GLU A 757 -7.98 -59.19 -26.44
CA GLU A 757 -8.54 -60.06 -27.48
C GLU A 757 -7.46 -60.32 -28.55
N GLU A 758 -7.27 -61.60 -28.91
CA GLU A 758 -6.22 -62.06 -29.83
C GLU A 758 -6.54 -61.71 -31.30
N GLU A 759 -5.80 -60.77 -31.90
CA GLU A 759 -5.68 -60.67 -33.36
C GLU A 759 -4.22 -60.85 -33.79
N GLU A 760 -3.95 -61.93 -34.54
CA GLU A 760 -2.65 -62.22 -35.16
C GLU A 760 -2.46 -61.37 -36.43
N GLU A 761 -1.43 -60.52 -36.50
CA GLU A 761 -0.92 -60.01 -37.80
C GLU A 761 0.61 -59.77 -37.74
N GLU A 762 1.26 -59.76 -38.90
CA GLU A 762 2.63 -60.29 -39.08
C GLU A 762 3.80 -59.30 -38.83
N GLU A 763 5.00 -59.87 -38.65
CA GLU A 763 6.27 -59.17 -38.40
C GLU A 763 6.85 -58.49 -39.66
N GLU A 764 7.26 -57.22 -39.57
CA GLU A 764 8.42 -56.70 -40.33
C GLU A 764 9.33 -55.85 -39.41
N GLU A 765 10.61 -56.23 -39.33
CA GLU A 765 11.63 -55.55 -38.53
C GLU A 765 12.27 -54.36 -39.28
N GLU A 766 12.62 -53.27 -38.58
CA GLU A 766 13.79 -52.46 -38.97
C GLU A 766 14.62 -51.99 -37.76
N GLU A 767 15.94 -52.20 -37.83
CA GLU A 767 16.86 -52.21 -36.68
C GLU A 767 17.76 -50.95 -36.64
N ILE A 768 17.73 -50.16 -35.54
CA ILE A 768 18.77 -49.15 -35.26
C ILE A 768 19.21 -49.14 -33.79
N ALA A 769 20.46 -49.59 -33.54
CA ALA A 769 21.04 -49.73 -32.20
C ALA A 769 21.72 -48.45 -31.63
N PRO A 770 21.75 -48.26 -30.29
CA PRO A 770 22.39 -47.11 -29.63
C PRO A 770 23.90 -47.29 -29.38
N LYS A 771 24.70 -46.22 -29.55
CA LYS A 771 26.16 -46.25 -29.31
C LYS A 771 26.58 -45.71 -27.95
N GLN A 772 27.34 -46.50 -27.20
CA GLN A 772 28.02 -46.11 -25.95
C GLN A 772 29.50 -45.70 -26.17
N SER A 773 29.96 -44.72 -25.40
CA SER A 773 31.38 -44.50 -25.06
C SER A 773 31.44 -43.64 -23.78
N LYS A 774 31.97 -44.03 -22.61
CA LYS A 774 33.30 -44.60 -22.26
C LYS A 774 34.44 -43.77 -22.89
N GLY A 775 35.36 -43.12 -22.16
CA GLY A 775 35.55 -42.98 -20.71
C GLY A 775 37.02 -42.60 -20.38
N ARG A 776 37.35 -42.46 -19.08
CA ARG A 776 38.67 -42.00 -18.53
C ARG A 776 38.95 -40.49 -18.70
N GLY A 777 39.70 -39.82 -17.81
CA GLY A 777 40.14 -40.21 -16.46
C GLY A 777 41.53 -39.68 -16.05
N ARG A 778 41.65 -39.18 -14.80
CA ARG A 778 42.86 -38.60 -14.14
C ARG A 778 43.31 -37.24 -14.73
N GLY A 779 43.99 -36.36 -13.99
CA GLY A 779 44.47 -36.46 -12.60
C GLY A 779 44.95 -35.12 -11.99
N ARG A 780 45.44 -35.17 -10.74
CA ARG A 780 45.86 -34.02 -9.90
C ARG A 780 46.98 -33.16 -10.54
N GLY A 781 46.95 -31.85 -10.27
CA GLY A 781 48.10 -30.94 -10.45
C GLY A 781 47.94 -29.63 -9.67
N ARG A 782 48.75 -29.43 -8.63
CA ARG A 782 48.78 -28.21 -7.78
C ARG A 782 50.15 -27.56 -7.95
N GLY A 783 50.24 -26.32 -8.42
CA GLY A 783 51.53 -25.68 -8.69
C GLY A 783 51.45 -24.18 -8.94
N THR A 784 52.06 -23.39 -8.06
CA THR A 784 52.26 -21.95 -8.18
C THR A 784 53.64 -21.62 -8.74
N THR A 785 53.77 -20.59 -9.59
CA THR A 785 54.79 -19.52 -9.49
C THR A 785 54.52 -18.43 -10.56
N ALA A 786 55.29 -17.34 -10.54
CA ALA A 786 54.98 -16.10 -11.25
C ALA A 786 55.94 -15.75 -12.40
N ALA A 787 55.44 -14.90 -13.31
CA ALA A 787 56.14 -13.89 -14.12
C ALA A 787 57.54 -14.17 -14.73
N THR A 788 57.68 -13.93 -16.05
CA THR A 788 58.49 -12.78 -16.53
C THR A 788 58.31 -12.42 -18.01
N SER A 789 58.69 -11.18 -18.32
CA SER A 789 58.62 -10.48 -19.62
C SER A 789 59.64 -10.94 -20.68
N ARG A 790 59.24 -10.96 -21.97
CA ARG A 790 59.92 -10.38 -23.17
C ARG A 790 59.13 -10.67 -24.46
N LYS A 791 58.75 -9.68 -25.29
CA LYS A 791 59.48 -8.89 -26.34
C LYS A 791 59.64 -9.60 -27.70
N GLY A 792 59.15 -8.93 -28.77
CA GLY A 792 59.36 -9.22 -30.21
C GLY A 792 58.02 -9.02 -30.96
N LYS A 793 57.77 -7.97 -31.76
CA LYS A 793 58.37 -7.55 -33.06
C LYS A 793 58.37 -8.70 -34.08
N HIS A 794 57.87 -8.55 -35.31
CA HIS A 794 58.03 -7.46 -36.28
C HIS A 794 56.69 -7.01 -36.95
N LYS A 795 56.52 -5.76 -37.43
CA LYS A 795 56.88 -5.17 -38.76
C LYS A 795 56.11 -5.85 -39.92
N ALA A 796 55.62 -5.17 -40.97
CA ALA A 796 55.98 -3.87 -41.52
C ALA A 796 54.79 -3.23 -42.32
N GLU A 797 54.64 -1.90 -42.42
CA GLU A 797 55.02 -1.02 -43.57
C GLU A 797 54.02 -1.05 -44.77
N SER A 798 53.67 0.07 -45.45
CA SER A 798 54.05 1.49 -45.27
C SER A 798 53.38 2.48 -46.25
N LYS A 799 53.56 3.81 -46.00
CA LYS A 799 53.71 4.92 -46.99
C LYS A 799 52.44 5.42 -47.72
N ASP A 800 52.31 6.66 -48.19
CA ASP A 800 53.06 7.95 -48.08
C ASP A 800 52.01 9.10 -48.26
N GLY A 801 52.21 10.39 -47.95
CA GLY A 801 53.32 11.12 -47.30
C GLY A 801 53.11 12.66 -47.33
N GLU A 802 53.81 13.39 -46.44
CA GLU A 802 54.24 14.81 -46.53
C GLU A 802 53.20 15.99 -46.56
N ALA A 803 53.50 17.22 -46.09
CA ALA A 803 54.51 17.74 -45.13
C ALA A 803 54.14 19.18 -44.63
N GLY A 804 54.68 19.62 -43.47
CA GLY A 804 54.57 21.02 -42.98
C GLY A 804 54.81 21.19 -41.45
N SER A 805 55.54 22.22 -41.00
CA SER A 805 56.11 22.31 -39.62
C SER A 805 56.06 23.74 -39.02
N ALA A 806 56.10 23.99 -37.70
CA ALA A 806 56.17 23.08 -36.53
C ALA A 806 55.11 23.45 -35.44
N VAL A 807 55.31 23.85 -34.17
CA VAL A 807 56.47 24.21 -33.31
C VAL A 807 56.21 23.76 -31.84
N MET A 808 57.29 23.39 -31.13
CA MET A 808 57.49 23.13 -29.69
C MET A 808 56.32 23.12 -28.64
N LYS A 809 56.12 21.91 -28.09
CA LYS A 809 56.09 21.54 -26.64
C LYS A 809 54.84 21.86 -25.75
N PRO A 810 54.64 21.13 -24.62
CA PRO A 810 53.29 20.80 -24.13
C PRO A 810 52.91 21.33 -22.73
N ARG A 811 51.61 21.27 -22.41
CA ARG A 811 51.08 21.29 -21.04
C ARG A 811 49.90 20.32 -20.87
N GLY A 812 50.04 19.35 -19.96
CA GLY A 812 48.92 18.51 -19.52
C GLY A 812 48.02 19.22 -18.51
N ARG A 813 46.69 19.04 -18.62
CA ARG A 813 45.71 19.55 -17.63
C ARG A 813 45.34 18.46 -16.62
N ARG A 814 45.83 18.58 -15.38
CA ARG A 814 45.21 17.92 -14.22
C ARG A 814 43.87 18.60 -13.89
N ARG A 815 42.87 17.83 -13.49
CA ARG A 815 41.64 18.35 -12.85
C ARG A 815 42.00 18.94 -11.47
N LYS A 816 41.30 19.98 -11.04
CA LYS A 816 41.28 20.46 -9.65
C LYS A 816 39.95 20.08 -8.99
N ALA A 817 40.01 19.55 -7.77
CA ALA A 817 38.92 19.65 -6.81
C ALA A 817 39.00 21.00 -6.07
N LEU A 818 37.99 21.32 -5.27
CA LEU A 818 37.88 22.58 -4.53
C LEU A 818 37.43 22.28 -3.10
N ASP A 819 38.38 22.28 -2.16
CA ASP A 819 38.12 22.17 -0.73
C ASP A 819 37.90 23.56 -0.12
N VAL A 820 37.05 23.64 0.92
CA VAL A 820 36.77 24.87 1.67
C VAL A 820 37.20 24.67 3.13
N PRO A 821 38.17 25.43 3.66
CA PRO A 821 38.68 25.24 5.03
C PRO A 821 37.87 26.01 6.07
N VAL A 822 37.62 25.36 7.21
CA VAL A 822 37.07 25.99 8.43
C VAL A 822 38.20 26.60 9.25
N GLN A 823 37.99 27.78 9.85
CA GLN A 823 38.82 28.27 10.96
C GLN A 823 37.99 28.82 12.13
N LYS A 824 38.36 28.38 13.34
CA LYS A 824 37.89 28.92 14.63
C LYS A 824 38.81 30.06 15.08
N LYS A 825 38.30 31.02 15.85
CA LYS A 825 39.09 31.77 16.85
C LYS A 825 38.23 32.28 18.01
N ARG A 826 38.82 32.32 19.21
CA ARG A 826 38.31 32.94 20.45
C ARG A 826 39.39 33.92 20.94
N ALA A 827 39.01 35.11 21.42
CA ALA A 827 39.71 35.86 22.47
C ALA A 827 38.88 37.06 22.94
N ALA A 828 38.90 37.33 24.25
CA ALA A 828 37.96 38.14 25.00
C ALA A 828 38.32 39.65 25.15
N THR A 829 37.63 40.31 26.10
CA THR A 829 37.99 41.53 26.88
C THR A 829 37.67 42.95 26.36
N SER A 830 36.55 43.49 26.90
CA SER A 830 36.52 44.63 27.86
C SER A 830 35.82 45.96 27.48
N LYS A 831 35.30 46.61 28.54
CA LYS A 831 34.86 48.02 28.73
C LYS A 831 33.58 48.53 28.02
N ALA A 832 32.60 48.87 28.86
CA ALA A 832 31.62 49.96 28.68
C ALA A 832 32.19 51.26 29.32
N PRO A 833 31.46 52.41 29.40
CA PRO A 833 30.10 52.73 28.92
C PRO A 833 29.96 54.07 28.15
N SER A 834 28.81 54.33 27.52
CA SER A 834 27.96 55.55 27.67
C SER A 834 26.84 55.68 26.60
N ASP A 835 25.74 56.31 27.03
CA ASP A 835 24.67 57.08 26.35
C ASP A 835 24.44 57.00 24.82
N GLY A 836 23.17 56.87 24.39
CA GLY A 836 22.85 56.91 22.94
C GLY A 836 21.41 56.79 22.41
N LYS A 837 20.37 57.36 23.05
CA LYS A 837 19.04 57.68 22.47
C LYS A 837 18.46 56.75 21.38
N THR A 838 17.66 55.75 21.75
CA THR A 838 16.79 55.02 20.79
C THR A 838 15.53 55.83 20.44
N LYS A 839 15.21 55.95 19.15
CA LYS A 839 13.89 56.42 18.66
C LYS A 839 12.94 55.23 18.55
N ALA A 840 11.72 55.38 19.07
CA ALA A 840 10.66 54.39 18.88
C ALA A 840 10.08 54.45 17.46
N THR A 841 9.67 53.29 16.94
CA THR A 841 8.72 53.15 15.82
C THR A 841 7.67 52.10 16.22
N ALA A 842 6.44 52.27 15.75
CA ALA A 842 5.25 51.64 16.35
C ALA A 842 4.77 50.37 15.62
N PRO A 843 4.10 49.42 16.31
CA PRO A 843 3.50 48.23 15.70
C PRO A 843 2.22 48.55 14.89
N PRO A 844 1.81 47.66 13.96
CA PRO A 844 0.62 47.84 13.13
C PRO A 844 -0.69 47.64 13.92
N LYS A 845 -1.78 48.26 13.44
CA LYS A 845 -3.08 48.29 14.11
C LYS A 845 -3.95 47.07 13.78
N THR A 846 -4.42 46.36 14.81
CA THR A 846 -5.57 45.45 14.72
C THR A 846 -6.88 46.26 14.61
N ARG A 847 -7.85 45.78 13.82
CA ARG A 847 -9.15 46.46 13.62
C ARG A 847 -10.30 45.61 14.17
N ARG A 848 -10.67 45.84 15.43
CA ARG A 848 -11.97 45.39 15.99
C ARG A 848 -13.11 46.28 15.45
N ALA A 849 -14.30 45.71 15.39
CA ALA A 849 -15.58 46.43 15.31
C ALA A 849 -16.43 46.06 16.54
N ALA A 850 -17.41 46.89 16.90
CA ALA A 850 -18.18 46.80 18.15
C ALA A 850 -19.70 46.69 17.88
N PRO A 851 -20.52 46.25 18.86
CA PRO A 851 -21.94 45.93 18.68
C PRO A 851 -22.91 46.96 19.32
N GLU A 852 -24.18 46.92 18.92
CA GLU A 852 -25.41 47.38 19.60
C GLU A 852 -26.63 47.09 18.67
N ARG A 853 -27.91 47.03 19.06
CA ARG A 853 -28.63 46.42 20.22
C ARG A 853 -30.16 46.51 19.94
N ALA A 854 -30.97 45.76 20.70
CA ALA A 854 -32.45 45.88 20.88
C ALA A 854 -33.40 45.23 19.84
N SER A 855 -34.61 44.92 20.34
CA SER A 855 -35.71 44.06 19.80
C SER A 855 -37.00 44.91 19.54
N PRO A 856 -38.24 44.40 19.27
CA PRO A 856 -38.78 43.02 19.37
C PRO A 856 -39.72 42.50 18.23
N ASP A 857 -40.08 41.21 18.39
CA ASP A 857 -41.30 40.41 18.08
C ASP A 857 -42.64 41.09 17.65
N PRO A 858 -43.70 40.36 17.19
CA PRO A 858 -43.80 39.01 16.56
C PRO A 858 -44.60 38.98 15.23
N SER A 859 -44.60 37.86 14.50
CA SER A 859 -45.83 37.21 13.92
C SER A 859 -45.55 36.02 12.98
N ALA A 860 -46.47 35.05 12.98
CA ALA A 860 -46.63 34.01 11.94
C ALA A 860 -47.99 34.22 11.22
N PRO A 861 -48.26 33.63 10.03
CA PRO A 861 -48.68 32.22 10.01
C PRO A 861 -48.31 31.38 8.76
N SER A 862 -48.63 30.10 8.86
CA SER A 862 -48.58 29.01 7.87
C SER A 862 -48.92 29.30 6.40
N ARG A 863 -48.37 28.48 5.49
CA ARG A 863 -49.21 27.83 4.44
C ARG A 863 -48.68 26.48 3.95
N ASN A 864 -49.61 25.53 3.76
CA ASN A 864 -49.39 24.25 3.07
C ASN A 864 -49.34 24.44 1.55
N THR A 865 -48.57 23.58 0.84
CA THR A 865 -49.08 22.93 -0.39
C THR A 865 -48.37 21.61 -0.68
N ARG A 866 -49.14 20.58 -1.06
CA ARG A 866 -48.65 19.30 -1.61
C ARG A 866 -48.76 19.30 -3.14
N SER A 867 -47.74 18.81 -3.83
CA SER A 867 -47.85 18.03 -5.08
C SER A 867 -46.63 17.09 -5.11
N ARG A 868 -46.67 15.80 -5.44
CA ARG A 868 -47.61 14.96 -6.22
C ARG A 868 -47.59 15.24 -7.72
N ILE A 869 -46.60 14.67 -8.40
CA ILE A 869 -46.56 14.44 -9.86
C ILE A 869 -46.65 12.93 -10.09
N LYS A 870 -47.28 12.51 -11.19
CA LYS A 870 -47.39 11.11 -11.64
C LYS A 870 -46.43 10.83 -12.80
N ILE A 871 -46.06 9.56 -12.92
CA ILE A 871 -45.44 8.92 -14.10
C ILE A 871 -46.45 8.97 -15.27
N PRO A 872 -45.98 9.30 -16.49
CA PRO A 872 -45.89 8.29 -17.56
C PRO A 872 -44.47 7.79 -17.82
#